data_AF-A0A1Y2UBT7-F1
#
_entry.id   AF-A0A1Y2UBT7-F1
#
_cell.length_a   1.000
_cell.length_b   1.000
_cell.length_c   1.000
_cell.angle_alpha   90.00
_cell.angle_beta   90.00
_cell.angle_gamma   90.00
#
_symmetry.space_group_name_H-M   'P 1'
#
loop_
_entity.id
_entity.type
_entity.pdbx_description
1 polymer ?
#
loop_
_entity_poly.entity_id
_entity_poly.type
_entity_poly.pdbx_seq_one_letter_code
_entity_poly.pdbx_strand_id
1 'polypeptide(L)'
;STTGLTPMVRRATLGVAPSPKRRRHSTPVRQRPYPEEDEDELSCNNNGSSNEVRFLSLRQVLDDRVKRRIRRNGLSEEMNAITQEKRRRTQDHKAEIQRLQEELAEKDQEIERLQNTTTFHDTDRILELEEEIESLRNELHNRSSQNADQTNYDWTLAARDPFSDSYMDDDGEFGDTTMADLVCSTPSKTRASASFPTPPCTSPTLPSTPHSMRRSAPVTPRSHIGVQASFPDPEKEALEAELESLRLELTKLTGVLETHEALKTRIASKLTAVSTPAEPEEGSKDVEAHLDSVLQALSDRTAALLDLNSSLSSLGFPGNGASEIVTSLTGAFRSARLELEYLTPGELTLPLSSRGAEVLDLVLVRLRDLARQVREDEDAIDEYHALELSLRQQLGARVDAMDNLRAQRDQDRASLREKDDRISDLEVGVERLKGAAEGYRRDVSELETLVQRIEDESRATSARLAAEMAGAQAELADSKASVAKLEAKLASVRAQAEEFKKELADLQKRRASEVRALNKYHGTALAVRDARVVELRRGMDDVRRSLHEANSTIQQLRVENLGLSRRADEEKKRAKEAVDSMKAELERVLKMSTEFLATPDKEGNRAVKRGVDDEEGEGEFEDGETTTPEGSPLRAGEYLSSGLAKTGKAMKRRKYDSGLGLLDEDE
;
A
#
# COMPACT_ATOMS: atom_id res chain seq x y z
N SER A 1 -16.38 48.46 31.46
CA SER A 1 -16.03 47.24 32.22
C SER A 1 -16.67 46.05 31.53
N THR A 2 -16.01 44.92 31.30
CA THR A 2 -14.60 44.58 31.63
C THR A 2 -14.11 43.55 30.62
N THR A 3 -12.97 43.80 29.97
CA THR A 3 -12.30 42.82 29.11
C THR A 3 -11.38 41.93 29.94
N GLY A 4 -11.44 40.62 29.69
CA GLY A 4 -10.40 39.69 30.14
C GLY A 4 -10.91 38.34 30.60
N LEU A 5 -10.30 37.28 30.04
CA LEU A 5 -9.88 36.07 30.77
C LEU A 5 -9.02 35.18 29.85
N THR A 6 -7.74 35.54 29.73
CA THR A 6 -6.69 34.68 29.18
C THR A 6 -5.93 33.99 30.32
N PRO A 7 -6.23 32.71 30.65
CA PRO A 7 -5.45 31.97 31.63
C PRO A 7 -4.07 31.58 31.06
N MET A 8 -3.03 31.77 31.88
CA MET A 8 -1.62 31.67 31.48
C MET A 8 -1.19 30.28 30.98
N VAL A 9 -0.51 30.24 29.83
CA VAL A 9 0.37 29.11 29.48
C VAL A 9 1.58 29.12 30.42
N ARG A 10 1.72 28.07 31.24
CA ARG A 10 2.86 27.93 32.17
C ARG A 10 4.14 27.60 31.41
N ARG A 11 5.08 28.55 31.32
CA ARG A 11 6.46 28.27 30.89
C ARG A 11 7.21 27.56 32.02
N ALA A 12 7.62 26.31 31.80
CA ALA A 12 8.51 25.60 32.71
C ALA A 12 9.95 26.09 32.53
N THR A 13 10.53 26.69 33.57
CA THR A 13 11.93 27.14 33.59
C THR A 13 12.82 26.08 34.21
N LEU A 14 13.61 25.36 33.39
CA LEU A 14 14.68 24.49 33.89
C LEU A 14 15.90 25.34 34.27
N GLY A 15 16.18 25.46 35.56
CA GLY A 15 17.36 26.17 36.03
C GLY A 15 17.51 26.23 37.55
N VAL A 16 18.29 25.31 38.12
CA VAL A 16 19.32 25.52 39.15
C VAL A 16 19.99 24.16 39.41
N ALA A 17 21.31 24.15 39.52
CA ALA A 17 22.09 22.94 39.79
C ALA A 17 22.55 22.88 41.25
N PRO A 18 22.97 21.70 41.72
CA PRO A 18 24.12 21.62 42.62
C PRO A 18 25.31 20.91 41.97
N SER A 19 26.46 21.58 42.00
CA SER A 19 27.79 20.92 41.91
C SER A 19 28.11 20.25 43.28
N PRO A 20 29.15 19.38 43.46
CA PRO A 20 30.40 19.35 42.71
C PRO A 20 31.08 17.97 42.45
N LYS A 21 32.00 17.92 41.48
CA LYS A 21 33.44 17.63 41.75
C LYS A 21 34.32 17.80 40.50
N ARG A 22 35.49 18.44 40.68
CA ARG A 22 36.57 18.47 39.68
C ARG A 22 37.29 17.11 39.63
N ARG A 23 37.57 16.62 38.43
CA ARG A 23 38.87 15.98 38.12
C ARG A 23 39.25 16.33 36.68
N ARG A 24 40.35 17.09 36.51
CA ARG A 24 41.02 17.29 35.22
C ARG A 24 42.02 16.17 35.04
N HIS A 25 42.06 15.48 33.91
CA HIS A 25 43.31 14.88 33.41
C HIS A 25 43.37 14.93 31.88
N SER A 26 44.61 14.91 31.42
CA SER A 26 45.19 15.06 30.09
C SER A 26 44.56 14.29 28.91
N THR A 27 44.78 14.85 27.72
CA THR A 27 44.72 14.22 26.40
C THR A 27 45.60 12.97 26.27
N PRO A 28 45.10 11.88 25.64
CA PRO A 28 45.89 11.05 24.71
C PRO A 28 45.84 11.70 23.31
N VAL A 29 46.94 11.91 22.58
CA VAL A 29 47.96 10.95 22.09
C VAL A 29 47.38 9.98 21.05
N ARG A 30 47.87 10.14 19.81
CA ARG A 30 47.54 9.36 18.62
C ARG A 30 48.33 8.04 18.62
N GLN A 31 47.64 6.91 18.69
CA GLN A 31 48.22 5.60 18.36
C GLN A 31 47.32 4.87 17.34
N ARG A 32 47.96 4.15 16.41
CA ARG A 32 47.32 3.15 15.55
C ARG A 32 47.40 1.80 16.24
N PRO A 33 46.37 0.96 16.13
CA PRO A 33 46.54 -0.48 15.99
C PRO A 33 46.60 -0.86 14.50
N TYR A 34 47.49 -1.79 14.16
CA TYR A 34 47.20 -2.82 13.15
C TYR A 34 46.42 -3.94 13.85
N PRO A 35 45.53 -4.65 13.14
CA PRO A 35 45.78 -6.04 12.69
C PRO A 35 46.28 -6.05 11.22
N GLU A 36 47.10 -6.99 10.74
CA GLU A 36 46.88 -8.45 10.61
C GLU A 36 45.59 -8.71 9.79
N GLU A 37 45.66 -8.99 8.49
CA GLU A 37 46.24 -10.18 7.82
C GLU A 37 45.39 -11.44 8.03
N ASP A 38 44.20 -11.43 7.42
CA ASP A 38 43.65 -12.63 6.77
C ASP A 38 43.84 -12.45 5.25
N GLU A 39 44.44 -13.45 4.59
CA GLU A 39 44.58 -13.46 3.12
C GLU A 39 43.37 -14.13 2.48
N ASP A 40 42.92 -13.60 1.34
CA ASP A 40 42.17 -14.38 0.36
C ASP A 40 42.53 -13.89 -1.04
N GLU A 41 43.13 -14.77 -1.85
CA GLU A 41 43.65 -14.44 -3.17
C GLU A 41 42.54 -14.33 -4.21
N LEU A 42 42.36 -13.16 -4.84
CA LEU A 42 41.83 -13.12 -6.21
C LEU A 42 42.68 -12.25 -7.12
N SER A 43 43.23 -12.92 -8.14
CA SER A 43 44.28 -12.44 -9.03
C SER A 43 43.97 -11.10 -9.70
N CYS A 44 45.00 -10.27 -9.77
CA CYS A 44 45.03 -9.12 -10.67
C CYS A 44 44.84 -9.58 -12.13
N ASN A 45 43.86 -9.00 -12.83
CA ASN A 45 43.75 -9.13 -14.29
C ASN A 45 43.46 -7.75 -14.89
N ASN A 46 44.52 -7.06 -15.28
CA ASN A 46 44.49 -5.65 -15.67
C ASN A 46 44.27 -5.52 -17.18
N ASN A 47 43.02 -5.31 -17.63
CA ASN A 47 42.73 -5.07 -19.04
C ASN A 47 41.44 -4.24 -19.24
N GLY A 48 41.56 -3.15 -20.00
CA GLY A 48 40.47 -2.58 -20.82
C GLY A 48 39.22 -2.02 -20.11
N SER A 49 39.16 -0.69 -19.98
CA SER A 49 37.92 0.10 -19.86
C SER A 49 36.94 -0.24 -18.72
N SER A 50 37.24 0.25 -17.51
CA SER A 50 36.20 0.68 -16.56
C SER A 50 36.43 2.16 -16.17
N ASN A 51 35.38 2.97 -16.24
CA ASN A 51 35.41 4.37 -15.76
C ASN A 51 35.16 4.39 -14.23
N GLU A 52 36.04 3.75 -13.46
CA GLU A 52 35.87 3.63 -12.01
C GLU A 52 36.25 4.93 -11.29
N VAL A 53 35.27 5.83 -11.14
CA VAL A 53 35.43 7.11 -10.45
C VAL A 53 35.64 6.88 -8.97
N ARG A 54 36.90 6.88 -8.52
CA ARG A 54 37.26 6.91 -7.09
C ARG A 54 36.85 8.24 -6.46
N PHE A 55 35.62 8.30 -5.96
CA PHE A 55 35.11 9.43 -5.19
C PHE A 55 35.96 9.65 -3.93
N LEU A 56 36.71 10.75 -3.88
CA LEU A 56 37.30 11.25 -2.65
C LEU A 56 36.17 11.49 -1.63
N SER A 57 36.42 11.16 -0.36
CA SER A 57 35.39 11.33 0.67
C SER A 57 34.91 12.78 0.69
N LEU A 58 33.59 13.01 0.81
CA LEU A 58 33.00 14.35 0.66
C LEU A 58 33.63 15.38 1.62
N ARG A 59 34.17 14.94 2.75
CA ARG A 59 34.94 15.77 3.72
C ARG A 59 36.25 16.35 3.17
N GLN A 60 36.83 15.76 2.13
CA GLN A 60 38.01 16.27 1.43
C GLN A 60 37.62 17.34 0.39
N VAL A 61 36.54 17.11 -0.35
CA VAL A 61 36.06 17.98 -1.46
C VAL A 61 35.36 19.25 -0.96
N LEU A 62 34.70 19.21 0.20
CA LEU A 62 34.01 20.39 0.75
C LEU A 62 34.98 21.50 1.17
N ASP A 63 34.72 22.73 0.71
CA ASP A 63 35.47 23.92 1.10
C ASP A 63 35.46 24.19 2.61
N ASP A 64 36.53 24.81 3.11
CA ASP A 64 36.68 25.18 4.53
C ASP A 64 35.68 26.22 5.03
N ARG A 65 35.03 26.97 4.13
CA ARG A 65 33.86 27.82 4.44
C ARG A 65 32.60 26.96 4.65
N VAL A 66 32.40 25.94 3.81
CA VAL A 66 31.24 25.03 3.90
C VAL A 66 31.39 24.09 5.10
N LYS A 67 32.58 23.51 5.33
CA LYS A 67 32.92 22.76 6.56
C LYS A 67 32.71 23.58 7.84
N ARG A 68 32.93 24.91 7.82
CA ARG A 68 32.64 25.80 8.96
C ARG A 68 31.15 26.12 9.09
N ARG A 69 30.40 26.22 7.99
CA ARG A 69 28.93 26.37 7.99
C ARG A 69 28.24 25.11 8.54
N ILE A 70 28.60 23.93 8.04
CA ILE A 70 28.05 22.63 8.50
C ILE A 70 28.24 22.45 10.02
N ARG A 71 29.42 22.78 10.56
CA ARG A 71 29.68 22.72 12.01
C ARG A 71 28.90 23.77 12.82
N ARG A 72 28.76 25.01 12.33
CA ARG A 72 27.99 26.05 13.03
C ARG A 72 26.48 25.83 12.97
N ASN A 73 26.00 25.15 11.94
CA ASN A 73 24.58 24.88 11.72
C ASN A 73 24.10 23.56 12.37
N GLY A 74 24.93 22.85 13.14
CA GLY A 74 24.55 21.58 13.78
C GLY A 74 24.38 20.38 12.83
N LEU A 75 24.22 20.59 11.52
CA LEU A 75 23.87 19.59 10.50
C LEU A 75 24.68 18.28 10.55
N SER A 76 25.96 18.31 10.92
CA SER A 76 26.76 17.08 11.06
C SER A 76 26.46 16.28 12.33
N GLU A 77 25.99 16.95 13.38
CA GLU A 77 25.57 16.35 14.65
C GLU A 77 24.13 15.85 14.54
N GLU A 78 23.25 16.62 13.89
CA GLU A 78 21.90 16.18 13.50
C GLU A 78 21.93 14.97 12.58
N MET A 79 22.75 14.98 11.52
CA MET A 79 22.92 13.82 10.62
C MET A 79 23.46 12.61 11.38
N ASN A 80 24.44 12.79 12.27
CA ASN A 80 24.93 11.71 13.11
C ASN A 80 23.82 11.15 14.01
N ALA A 81 23.04 12.01 14.67
CA ALA A 81 21.91 11.61 15.52
C ALA A 81 20.84 10.85 14.71
N ILE A 82 20.49 11.31 13.51
CA ILE A 82 19.57 10.61 12.59
C ILE A 82 20.13 9.24 12.20
N THR A 83 21.44 9.11 11.92
CA THR A 83 22.03 7.78 11.62
C THR A 83 22.11 6.88 12.86
N GLN A 84 22.32 7.44 14.05
CA GLN A 84 22.33 6.69 15.31
C GLN A 84 20.92 6.21 15.68
N GLU A 85 19.90 7.05 15.49
CA GLU A 85 18.50 6.66 15.72
C GLU A 85 18.03 5.64 14.67
N LYS A 86 18.39 5.80 13.39
CA LYS A 86 18.13 4.77 12.36
C LYS A 86 18.79 3.44 12.73
N ARG A 87 20.04 3.46 13.24
CA ARG A 87 20.72 2.26 13.75
C ARG A 87 20.03 1.67 14.99
N ARG A 88 19.56 2.49 15.92
CA ARG A 88 18.82 2.00 17.08
C ARG A 88 17.51 1.36 16.65
N ARG A 89 16.71 2.02 15.79
CA ARG A 89 15.47 1.44 15.24
C ARG A 89 15.70 0.12 14.51
N THR A 90 16.79 -0.04 13.75
CA THR A 90 17.12 -1.35 13.11
C THR A 90 17.72 -2.39 14.07
N GLN A 91 18.22 -2.00 15.24
CA GLN A 91 18.53 -2.92 16.35
C GLN A 91 17.24 -3.31 17.09
N ASP A 92 16.40 -2.34 17.45
CA ASP A 92 15.10 -2.50 18.09
C ASP A 92 14.20 -3.47 17.27
N HIS A 93 14.11 -3.26 15.94
CA HIS A 93 13.38 -4.18 15.04
C HIS A 93 14.03 -5.57 14.91
N LYS A 94 15.38 -5.68 14.97
CA LYS A 94 16.05 -6.99 14.92
C LYS A 94 15.84 -7.78 16.20
N ALA A 95 15.86 -7.12 17.35
CA ALA A 95 15.56 -7.75 18.64
C ALA A 95 14.12 -8.26 18.69
N GLU A 96 13.14 -7.49 18.18
CA GLU A 96 11.75 -7.95 18.12
C GLU A 96 11.57 -9.11 17.11
N ILE A 97 12.27 -9.10 15.96
CA ILE A 97 12.29 -10.26 15.04
C ILE A 97 12.90 -11.50 15.70
N GLN A 98 14.00 -11.36 16.44
CA GLN A 98 14.63 -12.47 17.16
C GLN A 98 13.71 -13.02 18.25
N ARG A 99 13.06 -12.14 19.03
CA ARG A 99 12.05 -12.54 20.02
C ARG A 99 10.87 -13.28 19.36
N LEU A 100 10.35 -12.79 18.24
CA LEU A 100 9.26 -13.47 17.52
C LEU A 100 9.71 -14.82 16.92
N GLN A 101 10.99 -14.98 16.56
CA GLN A 101 11.56 -16.26 16.16
C GLN A 101 11.73 -17.23 17.33
N GLU A 102 12.09 -16.74 18.52
CA GLU A 102 12.14 -17.53 19.76
C GLU A 102 10.72 -17.95 20.21
N GLU A 103 9.75 -17.04 20.16
CA GLU A 103 8.34 -17.29 20.49
C GLU A 103 7.69 -18.30 19.50
N LEU A 104 8.00 -18.21 18.20
CA LEU A 104 7.62 -19.23 17.22
C LEU A 104 8.32 -20.57 17.48
N ALA A 105 9.62 -20.59 17.76
CA ALA A 105 10.34 -21.84 18.02
C ALA A 105 9.89 -22.54 19.32
N GLU A 106 9.39 -21.81 20.31
CA GLU A 106 8.72 -22.38 21.49
C GLU A 106 7.34 -22.96 21.13
N LYS A 107 6.57 -22.26 20.29
CA LYS A 107 5.26 -22.73 19.79
C LYS A 107 5.38 -23.95 18.87
N ASP A 108 6.39 -24.00 17.99
CA ASP A 108 6.66 -25.14 17.13
C ASP A 108 7.03 -26.37 17.97
N GLN A 109 7.82 -26.22 19.05
CA GLN A 109 8.08 -27.30 20.00
C GLN A 109 6.83 -27.70 20.82
N GLU A 110 5.92 -26.77 21.13
CA GLU A 110 4.64 -27.11 21.75
C GLU A 110 3.76 -27.91 20.77
N ILE A 111 3.73 -27.51 19.50
CA ILE A 111 3.06 -28.24 18.42
C ILE A 111 3.68 -29.63 18.23
N GLU A 112 5.01 -29.76 18.19
CA GLU A 112 5.68 -31.07 18.12
C GLU A 112 5.33 -31.95 19.33
N ARG A 113 5.30 -31.40 20.55
CA ARG A 113 4.89 -32.16 21.75
C ARG A 113 3.43 -32.63 21.63
N LEU A 114 2.52 -31.74 21.22
CA LEU A 114 1.11 -32.05 21.03
C LEU A 114 0.88 -33.06 19.91
N GLN A 115 1.60 -32.93 18.79
CA GLN A 115 1.58 -33.87 17.67
C GLN A 115 2.10 -35.24 18.11
N ASN A 116 3.22 -35.32 18.82
CA ASN A 116 3.70 -36.59 19.38
C ASN A 116 2.64 -37.20 20.32
N THR A 117 2.03 -36.42 21.23
CA THR A 117 0.97 -36.95 22.10
C THR A 117 -0.27 -37.41 21.33
N THR A 118 -0.78 -36.66 20.35
CA THR A 118 -1.94 -37.11 19.57
C THR A 118 -1.56 -38.35 18.77
N THR A 119 -0.42 -38.38 18.07
CA THR A 119 -0.02 -39.57 17.29
C THR A 119 0.09 -40.82 18.16
N PHE A 120 0.58 -40.74 19.41
CA PHE A 120 0.56 -41.89 20.32
C PHE A 120 -0.87 -42.30 20.73
N HIS A 121 -1.74 -41.36 21.13
CA HIS A 121 -3.12 -41.69 21.49
C HIS A 121 -3.93 -42.19 20.30
N ASP A 122 -3.69 -41.65 19.11
CA ASP A 122 -4.33 -42.04 17.85
C ASP A 122 -3.80 -43.41 17.39
N THR A 123 -2.51 -43.73 17.51
CA THR A 123 -2.01 -45.09 17.23
C THR A 123 -2.52 -46.11 18.23
N ASP A 124 -2.52 -45.78 19.53
CA ASP A 124 -3.00 -46.69 20.56
C ASP A 124 -4.51 -46.92 20.37
N ARG A 125 -5.29 -45.89 20.04
CA ARG A 125 -6.73 -46.01 19.75
C ARG A 125 -7.01 -46.74 18.44
N ILE A 126 -6.16 -46.61 17.42
CA ILE A 126 -6.24 -47.41 16.20
C ILE A 126 -5.97 -48.88 16.50
N LEU A 127 -4.95 -49.20 17.31
CA LEU A 127 -4.65 -50.58 17.73
C LEU A 127 -5.78 -51.20 18.58
N GLU A 128 -6.35 -50.44 19.52
CA GLU A 128 -7.57 -50.86 20.25
C GLU A 128 -8.73 -51.17 19.30
N LEU A 129 -8.97 -50.31 18.29
CA LEU A 129 -10.03 -50.49 17.32
C LEU A 129 -9.73 -51.64 16.33
N GLU A 130 -8.47 -51.91 15.99
CA GLU A 130 -8.07 -53.05 15.17
C GLU A 130 -8.27 -54.37 15.94
N GLU A 131 -7.92 -54.41 17.23
CA GLU A 131 -8.19 -55.57 18.11
C GLU A 131 -9.72 -55.75 18.34
N GLU A 132 -10.49 -54.67 18.53
CA GLU A 132 -11.95 -54.73 18.62
C GLU A 132 -12.58 -55.22 17.31
N ILE A 133 -12.11 -54.74 16.15
CA ILE A 133 -12.56 -55.20 14.83
C ILE A 133 -12.19 -56.66 14.58
N GLU A 134 -11.01 -57.12 14.98
CA GLU A 134 -10.60 -58.52 14.83
C GLU A 134 -11.38 -59.43 15.79
N SER A 135 -11.63 -58.99 17.02
CA SER A 135 -12.51 -59.66 17.99
C SER A 135 -13.95 -59.78 17.45
N LEU A 136 -14.54 -58.68 16.97
CA LEU A 136 -15.89 -58.65 16.36
C LEU A 136 -15.95 -59.47 15.06
N ARG A 137 -14.88 -59.51 14.26
CA ARG A 137 -14.78 -60.40 13.09
C ARG A 137 -14.73 -61.86 13.49
N ASN A 138 -14.00 -62.22 14.55
CA ASN A 138 -13.96 -63.58 15.08
C ASN A 138 -15.31 -63.98 15.71
N GLU A 139 -16.01 -63.06 16.39
CA GLU A 139 -17.38 -63.31 16.88
C GLU A 139 -18.38 -63.45 15.72
N LEU A 140 -18.32 -62.58 14.71
CA LEU A 140 -19.15 -62.69 13.50
C LEU A 140 -18.83 -63.96 12.69
N HIS A 141 -17.58 -64.41 12.64
CA HIS A 141 -17.20 -65.66 11.98
C HIS A 141 -17.74 -66.88 12.75
N ASN A 142 -17.64 -66.88 14.07
CA ASN A 142 -18.25 -67.92 14.92
C ASN A 142 -19.79 -67.92 14.82
N ARG A 143 -20.44 -66.76 14.89
CA ARG A 143 -21.90 -66.61 14.69
C ARG A 143 -22.34 -66.99 13.28
N SER A 144 -21.56 -66.64 12.25
CA SER A 144 -21.81 -67.04 10.86
C SER A 144 -21.67 -68.55 10.68
N SER A 145 -20.65 -69.17 11.29
CA SER A 145 -20.48 -70.63 11.29
C SER A 145 -21.54 -71.37 12.12
N GLN A 146 -22.22 -70.70 13.05
CA GLN A 146 -23.38 -71.26 13.79
C GLN A 146 -24.70 -71.03 13.05
N ASN A 147 -24.83 -69.96 12.26
CA ASN A 147 -26.04 -69.60 11.52
C ASN A 147 -26.00 -70.00 10.03
N ALA A 148 -24.96 -70.69 9.56
CA ALA A 148 -24.74 -70.98 8.13
C ALA A 148 -25.91 -71.71 7.44
N ASP A 149 -26.69 -72.49 8.20
CA ASP A 149 -27.86 -73.22 7.69
C ASP A 149 -29.14 -72.36 7.59
N GLN A 150 -29.12 -71.08 8.01
CA GLN A 150 -30.31 -70.21 8.00
C GLN A 150 -30.05 -68.81 7.41
N THR A 151 -30.80 -68.50 6.35
CA THR A 151 -31.01 -67.15 5.78
C THR A 151 -29.82 -66.46 5.11
N ASN A 152 -29.34 -67.01 3.99
CA ASN A 152 -28.71 -66.20 2.94
C ASN A 152 -29.78 -65.31 2.26
N TYR A 153 -30.07 -64.14 2.85
CA TYR A 153 -30.97 -63.13 2.31
C TYR A 153 -30.20 -61.87 1.90
N ASP A 154 -30.36 -61.47 0.64
CA ASP A 154 -29.74 -60.27 0.07
C ASP A 154 -30.55 -59.02 0.43
N TRP A 155 -29.95 -58.13 1.23
CA TRP A 155 -30.59 -56.91 1.74
C TRP A 155 -30.74 -55.81 0.67
N THR A 156 -30.09 -55.93 -0.49
CA THR A 156 -30.08 -54.86 -1.52
C THR A 156 -31.43 -54.64 -2.21
N LEU A 157 -32.34 -55.62 -2.13
CA LEU A 157 -33.68 -55.55 -2.74
C LEU A 157 -34.65 -54.57 -2.04
N ALA A 158 -34.39 -54.20 -0.78
CA ALA A 158 -35.31 -53.33 -0.02
C ALA A 158 -35.20 -51.83 -0.37
N ALA A 159 -34.17 -51.41 -1.11
CA ALA A 159 -33.84 -50.00 -1.35
C ALA A 159 -34.28 -49.47 -2.74
N ARG A 160 -35.11 -50.22 -3.48
CA ARG A 160 -35.48 -49.89 -4.87
C ARG A 160 -36.94 -49.44 -4.99
N ASP A 161 -37.15 -48.13 -5.03
CA ASP A 161 -38.46 -47.49 -5.18
C ASP A 161 -39.14 -47.86 -6.52
N PRO A 162 -40.38 -48.36 -6.52
CA PRO A 162 -41.16 -48.61 -7.75
C PRO A 162 -41.60 -47.35 -8.52
N PHE A 163 -41.49 -46.14 -7.94
CA PHE A 163 -42.09 -44.90 -8.47
C PHE A 163 -41.08 -43.83 -8.92
N SER A 164 -39.81 -44.18 -9.17
CA SER A 164 -38.84 -43.27 -9.79
C SER A 164 -39.15 -43.07 -11.28
N ASP A 165 -40.09 -42.16 -11.60
CA ASP A 165 -40.43 -41.80 -12.98
C ASP A 165 -39.24 -41.11 -13.68
N SER A 166 -38.95 -41.53 -14.91
CA SER A 166 -37.66 -41.28 -15.56
C SER A 166 -37.67 -40.01 -16.43
N TYR A 167 -37.96 -38.85 -15.83
CA TYR A 167 -37.92 -37.56 -16.52
C TYR A 167 -37.56 -36.39 -15.59
N MET A 168 -36.25 -36.09 -15.49
CA MET A 168 -35.69 -34.73 -15.46
C MET A 168 -34.20 -34.83 -15.76
N ASP A 169 -33.85 -34.59 -17.03
CA ASP A 169 -32.48 -34.40 -17.52
C ASP A 169 -32.49 -33.04 -18.25
N ASP A 170 -32.20 -31.97 -17.51
CA ASP A 170 -31.90 -30.63 -18.05
C ASP A 170 -31.11 -29.80 -17.02
N ASP A 171 -30.31 -28.85 -17.50
CA ASP A 171 -29.25 -28.18 -16.74
C ASP A 171 -29.76 -27.25 -15.61
N GLY A 172 -29.09 -27.23 -14.45
CA GLY A 172 -29.52 -26.44 -13.29
C GLY A 172 -28.47 -26.23 -12.19
N GLU A 173 -27.66 -25.18 -12.34
CA GLU A 173 -26.55 -24.74 -11.48
C GLU A 173 -26.85 -24.75 -9.95
N PHE A 174 -25.94 -25.32 -9.15
CA PHE A 174 -26.12 -25.57 -7.72
C PHE A 174 -25.82 -24.33 -6.86
N GLY A 175 -26.85 -23.76 -6.22
CA GLY A 175 -26.71 -23.02 -4.96
C GLY A 175 -27.31 -21.61 -4.91
N ASP A 176 -28.58 -21.51 -4.46
CA ASP A 176 -28.98 -20.51 -3.45
C ASP A 176 -30.38 -20.83 -2.89
N THR A 177 -30.47 -21.21 -1.61
CA THR A 177 -31.71 -21.73 -1.00
C THR A 177 -32.19 -20.93 0.20
N THR A 178 -32.52 -19.65 0.01
CA THR A 178 -33.19 -18.83 1.04
C THR A 178 -34.19 -17.83 0.47
N MET A 179 -35.50 -18.13 0.53
CA MET A 179 -36.55 -17.26 1.11
C MET A 179 -37.98 -17.81 0.95
N ALA A 180 -38.84 -17.40 1.90
CA ALA A 180 -40.31 -17.33 1.86
C ALA A 180 -41.18 -18.59 2.06
N ASP A 181 -42.25 -18.38 2.84
CA ASP A 181 -43.53 -19.09 2.96
C ASP A 181 -43.60 -20.63 3.11
N LEU A 182 -43.56 -21.06 4.39
CA LEU A 182 -44.47 -22.09 4.89
C LEU A 182 -45.37 -21.53 6.00
N VAL A 183 -46.59 -21.13 5.60
CA VAL A 183 -47.62 -20.60 6.51
C VAL A 183 -48.52 -21.75 6.98
N CYS A 184 -48.41 -22.16 8.26
CA CYS A 184 -49.55 -22.51 9.14
C CYS A 184 -49.16 -23.06 10.54
N SER A 185 -49.97 -22.69 11.54
CA SER A 185 -50.38 -23.49 12.71
C SER A 185 -49.37 -24.01 13.74
N THR A 186 -49.31 -23.34 14.91
CA THR A 186 -49.67 -23.96 16.22
C THR A 186 -49.92 -22.88 17.30
N PRO A 187 -50.73 -23.12 18.36
CA PRO A 187 -51.29 -22.03 19.19
C PRO A 187 -50.91 -22.04 20.70
N SER A 188 -51.45 -21.03 21.41
CA SER A 188 -51.86 -21.03 22.85
C SER A 188 -50.97 -20.37 23.92
N LYS A 189 -51.23 -19.08 24.16
CA LYS A 189 -51.25 -18.29 25.43
C LYS A 189 -51.87 -16.92 25.09
N THR A 190 -52.76 -16.26 25.84
CA THR A 190 -53.33 -16.50 27.18
C THR A 190 -54.65 -15.70 27.38
N ARG A 191 -55.51 -16.14 28.32
CA ARG A 191 -56.56 -15.36 29.04
C ARG A 191 -57.68 -14.65 28.23
N ALA A 192 -58.91 -15.12 28.45
CA ALA A 192 -60.12 -14.29 28.54
C ALA A 192 -61.07 -14.89 29.59
N SER A 193 -61.97 -14.10 30.18
CA SER A 193 -62.93 -14.56 31.20
C SER A 193 -64.37 -14.24 30.81
N ALA A 194 -65.24 -15.26 30.71
CA ALA A 194 -66.69 -15.07 30.61
C ALA A 194 -67.48 -16.32 31.10
N SER A 195 -68.56 -16.04 31.83
CA SER A 195 -69.77 -16.83 32.10
C SER A 195 -69.92 -18.29 31.63
N PHE A 196 -70.15 -19.17 32.62
CA PHE A 196 -71.17 -20.25 32.72
C PHE A 196 -72.26 -20.34 31.60
N PRO A 197 -72.72 -21.56 31.22
CA PRO A 197 -73.60 -22.37 32.09
C PRO A 197 -73.30 -23.90 32.21
N THR A 198 -73.99 -24.51 33.18
CA THR A 198 -73.99 -25.91 33.66
C THR A 198 -75.33 -26.63 33.35
N PRO A 199 -75.58 -27.93 33.71
CA PRO A 199 -74.75 -29.11 33.96
C PRO A 199 -75.17 -30.30 33.00
N PRO A 200 -75.06 -31.63 33.31
CA PRO A 200 -75.77 -32.32 34.42
C PRO A 200 -74.98 -33.37 35.24
N CYS A 201 -75.43 -33.52 36.49
CA CYS A 201 -75.35 -34.62 37.47
C CYS A 201 -74.55 -35.94 37.21
N THR A 202 -73.71 -36.30 38.19
CA THR A 202 -73.77 -37.59 38.95
C THR A 202 -73.05 -37.48 40.31
N SER A 203 -73.46 -38.29 41.29
CA SER A 203 -72.94 -38.40 42.68
C SER A 203 -73.53 -39.67 43.32
N PRO A 204 -73.24 -40.08 44.60
CA PRO A 204 -72.33 -39.55 45.63
C PRO A 204 -71.18 -40.58 45.91
N THR A 205 -70.56 -40.87 47.08
CA THR A 205 -70.73 -40.63 48.53
C THR A 205 -69.40 -40.68 49.31
N LEU A 206 -69.24 -39.87 50.36
CA LEU A 206 -68.56 -40.25 51.62
C LEU A 206 -69.20 -39.49 52.82
N PRO A 207 -69.21 -40.03 54.06
CA PRO A 207 -69.94 -39.45 55.18
C PRO A 207 -69.06 -38.70 56.20
N SER A 208 -69.68 -37.80 57.00
CA SER A 208 -69.15 -37.32 58.28
C SER A 208 -70.31 -36.91 59.20
N THR A 209 -70.20 -37.20 60.50
CA THR A 209 -71.23 -37.00 61.53
C THR A 209 -70.56 -36.51 62.84
N PRO A 210 -71.27 -36.15 63.93
CA PRO A 210 -72.71 -35.92 64.13
C PRO A 210 -73.02 -34.53 64.76
N HIS A 211 -74.30 -34.22 65.07
CA HIS A 211 -74.73 -33.97 66.48
C HIS A 211 -76.20 -33.48 66.65
N SER A 212 -76.95 -34.22 67.48
CA SER A 212 -77.88 -33.73 68.53
C SER A 212 -79.33 -33.28 68.23
N MET A 213 -80.23 -33.77 69.13
CA MET A 213 -81.53 -33.21 69.56
C MET A 213 -82.82 -33.31 68.69
N ARG A 214 -83.63 -34.32 69.07
CA ARG A 214 -85.04 -34.22 69.57
C ARG A 214 -86.27 -34.42 68.65
N ARG A 215 -87.17 -35.26 69.21
CA ARG A 215 -88.65 -35.23 69.27
C ARG A 215 -89.51 -35.96 68.20
N SER A 216 -90.11 -37.05 68.70
CA SER A 216 -91.56 -37.37 68.72
C SER A 216 -92.34 -37.87 67.49
N ALA A 217 -92.79 -39.13 67.65
CA ALA A 217 -94.15 -39.64 67.45
C ALA A 217 -94.60 -40.09 66.03
N PRO A 218 -95.55 -41.05 65.92
CA PRO A 218 -95.74 -41.87 64.72
C PRO A 218 -97.08 -41.65 63.98
N VAL A 219 -97.14 -42.03 62.70
CA VAL A 219 -98.38 -42.13 61.91
C VAL A 219 -98.35 -43.34 60.97
N THR A 220 -99.22 -44.33 61.22
CA THR A 220 -99.80 -45.26 60.24
C THR A 220 -101.09 -44.61 59.67
N PRO A 221 -101.70 -44.99 58.50
CA PRO A 221 -102.16 -46.37 58.22
C PRO A 221 -102.49 -46.76 56.75
N ARG A 222 -103.23 -47.90 56.60
CA ARG A 222 -104.16 -48.31 55.51
C ARG A 222 -103.59 -48.74 54.13
N SER A 223 -104.19 -49.71 53.42
CA SER A 223 -105.20 -50.74 53.80
C SER A 223 -105.36 -51.82 52.71
N HIS A 224 -105.70 -53.05 53.10
CA HIS A 224 -106.00 -54.18 52.20
C HIS A 224 -107.47 -54.23 51.72
N ILE A 225 -107.69 -55.03 50.68
CA ILE A 225 -108.95 -55.75 50.36
C ILE A 225 -108.55 -57.23 50.18
N GLY A 226 -109.23 -58.25 50.69
CA GLY A 226 -110.38 -58.28 51.61
C GLY A 226 -111.26 -59.52 51.39
N VAL A 227 -111.69 -60.20 52.46
CA VAL A 227 -112.84 -61.14 52.55
C VAL A 227 -113.07 -61.45 54.03
N GLN A 228 -114.32 -61.75 54.43
CA GLN A 228 -114.75 -61.81 55.83
C GLN A 228 -114.99 -63.25 56.33
N ALA A 229 -114.66 -63.48 57.60
CA ALA A 229 -115.32 -64.45 58.47
C ALA A 229 -115.63 -63.75 59.80
N SER A 230 -116.69 -64.16 60.49
CA SER A 230 -117.12 -63.54 61.75
C SER A 230 -116.22 -63.99 62.91
N PHE A 231 -115.36 -63.09 63.39
CA PHE A 231 -114.66 -63.28 64.66
C PHE A 231 -115.64 -63.12 65.83
N PRO A 232 -115.47 -63.90 66.93
CA PRO A 232 -116.07 -63.56 68.21
C PRO A 232 -115.63 -62.17 68.67
N ASP A 233 -116.40 -61.58 69.58
CA ASP A 233 -116.09 -60.27 70.15
C ASP A 233 -114.78 -60.34 70.97
N PRO A 234 -113.71 -59.60 70.61
CA PRO A 234 -112.42 -59.71 71.27
C PRO A 234 -112.46 -59.20 72.72
N GLU A 235 -113.40 -58.32 73.08
CA GLU A 235 -113.60 -57.93 74.49
C GLU A 235 -114.22 -59.09 75.27
N LYS A 236 -115.08 -59.89 74.64
CA LYS A 236 -115.65 -61.10 75.24
C LYS A 236 -114.62 -62.24 75.33
N GLU A 237 -113.80 -62.46 74.30
CA GLU A 237 -112.70 -63.44 74.38
C GLU A 237 -111.65 -63.02 75.43
N ALA A 238 -111.34 -61.72 75.54
CA ALA A 238 -110.46 -61.20 76.60
C ALA A 238 -111.06 -61.42 77.99
N LEU A 239 -112.36 -61.13 78.19
CA LEU A 239 -113.03 -61.37 79.47
C LEU A 239 -113.20 -62.86 79.80
N GLU A 240 -113.37 -63.73 78.80
CA GLU A 240 -113.41 -65.18 79.01
C GLU A 240 -112.01 -65.73 79.32
N ALA A 241 -110.95 -65.24 78.67
CA ALA A 241 -109.57 -65.55 78.99
C ALA A 241 -109.12 -64.98 80.35
N GLU A 242 -109.60 -63.80 80.75
CA GLU A 242 -109.38 -63.24 82.09
C GLU A 242 -110.15 -64.04 83.15
N LEU A 243 -111.38 -64.49 82.88
CA LEU A 243 -112.12 -65.38 83.76
C LEU A 243 -111.46 -66.76 83.87
N GLU A 244 -110.88 -67.30 82.79
CA GLU A 244 -110.10 -68.54 82.84
C GLU A 244 -108.76 -68.35 83.55
N SER A 245 -108.07 -67.23 83.35
CA SER A 245 -106.88 -66.86 84.09
C SER A 245 -107.18 -66.70 85.59
N LEU A 246 -108.26 -65.99 85.95
CA LEU A 246 -108.70 -65.85 87.35
C LEU A 246 -109.20 -67.17 87.94
N ARG A 247 -109.78 -68.08 87.15
CA ARG A 247 -110.08 -69.46 87.61
C ARG A 247 -108.82 -70.29 87.79
N LEU A 248 -107.81 -70.10 86.95
CA LEU A 248 -106.51 -70.76 87.07
C LEU A 248 -105.72 -70.20 88.26
N GLU A 249 -105.77 -68.89 88.51
CA GLU A 249 -105.24 -68.26 89.70
C GLU A 249 -106.02 -68.63 90.96
N LEU A 250 -107.35 -68.76 90.91
CA LEU A 250 -108.16 -69.26 92.02
C LEU A 250 -107.90 -70.74 92.31
N THR A 251 -107.73 -71.60 91.29
CA THR A 251 -107.34 -73.00 91.53
C THR A 251 -105.89 -73.12 91.97
N LYS A 252 -105.00 -72.21 91.56
CA LYS A 252 -103.63 -72.10 92.07
C LYS A 252 -103.59 -71.56 93.50
N LEU A 253 -104.42 -70.58 93.87
CA LEU A 253 -104.56 -70.09 95.25
C LEU A 253 -105.22 -71.13 96.13
N THR A 254 -106.26 -71.81 95.65
CA THR A 254 -106.90 -72.94 96.36
C THR A 254 -105.91 -74.08 96.51
N GLY A 255 -105.12 -74.44 95.49
CA GLY A 255 -104.05 -75.43 95.61
C GLY A 255 -102.91 -74.99 96.55
N VAL A 256 -102.61 -73.69 96.62
CA VAL A 256 -101.67 -73.12 97.61
C VAL A 256 -102.28 -73.13 99.02
N LEU A 257 -103.58 -72.87 99.17
CA LEU A 257 -104.29 -72.96 100.44
C LEU A 257 -104.43 -74.42 100.89
N GLU A 258 -104.78 -75.36 100.00
CA GLU A 258 -104.84 -76.80 100.25
C GLU A 258 -103.45 -77.37 100.58
N THR A 259 -102.38 -76.92 99.92
CA THR A 259 -101.02 -77.32 100.30
C THR A 259 -100.55 -76.64 101.58
N HIS A 260 -101.01 -75.43 101.90
CA HIS A 260 -100.82 -74.82 103.22
C HIS A 260 -101.67 -75.50 104.30
N GLU A 261 -102.86 -76.03 104.00
CA GLU A 261 -103.69 -76.80 104.92
C GLU A 261 -103.17 -78.22 105.09
N ALA A 262 -102.62 -78.84 104.04
CA ALA A 262 -101.84 -80.07 104.11
C ALA A 262 -100.55 -79.86 104.93
N LEU A 263 -99.86 -78.71 104.78
CA LEU A 263 -98.74 -78.36 105.64
C LEU A 263 -99.19 -78.09 107.08
N LYS A 264 -100.30 -77.38 107.29
CA LYS A 264 -100.86 -77.07 108.61
C LYS A 264 -101.37 -78.31 109.32
N THR A 265 -101.96 -79.27 108.62
CA THR A 265 -102.36 -80.58 109.17
C THR A 265 -101.16 -81.51 109.33
N ARG A 266 -100.12 -81.45 108.49
CA ARG A 266 -98.86 -82.19 108.69
C ARG A 266 -98.02 -81.63 109.84
N ILE A 267 -98.02 -80.31 110.03
CA ILE A 267 -97.40 -79.63 111.16
C ILE A 267 -98.23 -79.86 112.42
N ALA A 268 -99.56 -79.75 112.37
CA ALA A 268 -100.43 -80.05 113.52
C ALA A 268 -100.36 -81.52 113.93
N SER A 269 -100.30 -82.47 113.00
CA SER A 269 -100.13 -83.90 113.32
C SER A 269 -98.72 -84.22 113.83
N LYS A 270 -97.66 -83.57 113.32
CA LYS A 270 -96.33 -83.69 113.94
C LYS A 270 -96.27 -83.03 115.32
N LEU A 271 -96.91 -81.88 115.52
CA LEU A 271 -96.98 -81.21 116.82
C LEU A 271 -97.84 -82.00 117.83
N THR A 272 -98.96 -82.60 117.43
CA THR A 272 -99.75 -83.46 118.33
C THR A 272 -99.07 -84.80 118.60
N ALA A 273 -98.32 -85.37 117.64
CA ALA A 273 -97.43 -86.51 117.88
C ALA A 273 -96.24 -86.17 118.82
N VAL A 274 -95.88 -84.89 118.94
CA VAL A 274 -94.91 -84.36 119.93
C VAL A 274 -95.60 -83.90 121.24
N SER A 275 -96.93 -83.77 121.25
CA SER A 275 -97.72 -83.34 122.43
C SER A 275 -98.26 -84.48 123.28
N THR A 276 -97.98 -85.75 122.94
CA THR A 276 -98.19 -86.88 123.85
C THR A 276 -97.03 -86.96 124.86
N PRO A 277 -97.27 -86.90 126.18
CA PRO A 277 -96.23 -86.51 127.14
C PRO A 277 -95.29 -87.66 127.52
N ALA A 278 -94.05 -87.65 127.00
CA ALA A 278 -92.90 -88.39 127.54
C ALA A 278 -91.54 -87.82 127.03
N GLU A 279 -90.88 -87.01 127.85
CA GLU A 279 -89.46 -86.58 127.78
C GLU A 279 -88.94 -85.76 126.56
N PRO A 280 -87.77 -85.06 126.64
CA PRO A 280 -87.33 -84.03 125.67
C PRO A 280 -85.87 -84.17 125.12
N GLU A 281 -85.39 -83.14 124.39
CA GLU A 281 -83.96 -82.79 124.12
C GLU A 281 -83.09 -83.51 123.06
N GLU A 282 -83.64 -84.20 122.04
CA GLU A 282 -82.81 -84.74 120.93
C GLU A 282 -83.11 -84.25 119.50
N GLY A 283 -84.30 -83.69 119.23
CA GLY A 283 -84.69 -83.31 117.85
C GLY A 283 -84.00 -82.06 117.25
N SER A 284 -83.14 -81.37 117.99
CA SER A 284 -82.51 -80.10 117.57
C SER A 284 -81.14 -80.28 116.90
N LYS A 285 -80.30 -81.19 117.42
CA LYS A 285 -78.87 -81.31 117.10
C LYS A 285 -78.59 -81.65 115.64
N ASP A 286 -79.42 -82.49 115.02
CA ASP A 286 -79.31 -82.81 113.59
C ASP A 286 -79.66 -81.61 112.69
N VAL A 287 -80.57 -80.74 113.14
CA VAL A 287 -80.94 -79.50 112.43
C VAL A 287 -79.82 -78.47 112.57
N GLU A 288 -79.22 -78.36 113.76
CA GLU A 288 -78.06 -77.51 114.05
C GLU A 288 -76.85 -77.91 113.18
N ALA A 289 -76.47 -79.19 113.17
CA ALA A 289 -75.34 -79.68 112.37
C ALA A 289 -75.55 -79.52 110.84
N HIS A 290 -76.80 -79.66 110.36
CA HIS A 290 -77.12 -79.36 108.96
C HIS A 290 -77.05 -77.86 108.65
N LEU A 291 -77.52 -77.02 109.58
CA LEU A 291 -77.45 -75.57 109.48
C LEU A 291 -75.99 -75.07 109.45
N ASP A 292 -75.12 -75.59 110.31
CA ASP A 292 -73.68 -75.27 110.31
C ASP A 292 -72.99 -75.69 108.99
N SER A 293 -73.32 -76.87 108.46
CA SER A 293 -72.82 -77.32 107.14
C SER A 293 -73.27 -76.39 106.01
N VAL A 294 -74.52 -75.90 106.05
CA VAL A 294 -75.04 -74.91 105.10
C VAL A 294 -74.37 -73.53 105.30
N LEU A 295 -74.14 -73.09 106.54
CA LEU A 295 -73.43 -71.84 106.83
C LEU A 295 -71.99 -71.87 106.32
N GLN A 296 -71.24 -72.96 106.55
CA GLN A 296 -69.88 -73.12 106.03
C GLN A 296 -69.88 -73.14 104.50
N ALA A 297 -70.78 -73.91 103.87
CA ALA A 297 -70.90 -73.93 102.42
C ALA A 297 -71.33 -72.58 101.83
N LEU A 298 -72.03 -71.73 102.59
CA LEU A 298 -72.32 -70.35 102.21
C LEU A 298 -71.09 -69.44 102.41
N SER A 299 -70.32 -69.58 103.49
CA SER A 299 -69.11 -68.77 103.72
C SER A 299 -68.00 -69.07 102.72
N ASP A 300 -67.81 -70.34 102.35
CA ASP A 300 -66.81 -70.74 101.36
C ASP A 300 -67.19 -70.19 99.96
N ARG A 301 -68.49 -70.15 99.66
CA ARG A 301 -69.02 -69.55 98.42
C ARG A 301 -68.93 -68.02 98.43
N THR A 302 -69.16 -67.34 99.56
CA THR A 302 -69.00 -65.88 99.62
C THR A 302 -67.54 -65.48 99.57
N ALA A 303 -66.62 -66.24 100.17
CA ALA A 303 -65.18 -66.05 100.01
C ALA A 303 -64.76 -66.19 98.54
N ALA A 304 -65.13 -67.30 97.88
CA ALA A 304 -64.84 -67.50 96.45
C ALA A 304 -65.46 -66.43 95.53
N LEU A 305 -66.63 -65.87 95.89
CA LEU A 305 -67.23 -64.74 95.17
C LEU A 305 -66.50 -63.42 95.41
N LEU A 306 -65.96 -63.18 96.61
CA LEU A 306 -65.12 -62.00 96.90
C LEU A 306 -63.76 -62.09 96.18
N ASP A 307 -63.14 -63.26 96.17
CA ASP A 307 -61.91 -63.52 95.42
C ASP A 307 -62.13 -63.28 93.91
N LEU A 308 -63.18 -63.87 93.34
CA LEU A 308 -63.60 -63.64 91.95
C LEU A 308 -63.89 -62.16 91.67
N ASN A 309 -64.55 -61.46 92.59
CA ASN A 309 -64.81 -60.03 92.46
C ASN A 309 -63.51 -59.22 92.42
N SER A 310 -62.56 -59.50 93.31
CA SER A 310 -61.26 -58.81 93.32
C SER A 310 -60.44 -59.08 92.06
N SER A 311 -60.45 -60.32 91.56
CA SER A 311 -59.82 -60.73 90.31
C SER A 311 -60.43 -60.02 89.11
N LEU A 312 -61.75 -59.86 89.06
CA LEU A 312 -62.41 -59.08 88.02
C LEU A 312 -62.11 -57.57 88.13
N SER A 313 -62.12 -56.98 89.32
CA SER A 313 -61.76 -55.56 89.50
C SER A 313 -60.32 -55.26 89.06
N SER A 314 -59.40 -56.22 89.20
CA SER A 314 -58.01 -56.07 88.75
C SER A 314 -57.84 -56.00 87.22
N LEU A 315 -58.85 -56.38 86.43
CA LEU A 315 -58.84 -56.27 84.97
C LEU A 315 -59.04 -54.82 84.47
N GLY A 316 -59.35 -53.86 85.36
CA GLY A 316 -59.47 -52.44 85.03
C GLY A 316 -60.78 -52.01 84.37
N PHE A 317 -61.77 -52.90 84.23
CA PHE A 317 -63.10 -52.56 83.72
C PHE A 317 -63.99 -51.98 84.83
N PRO A 318 -64.75 -50.89 84.58
CA PRO A 318 -65.56 -50.25 85.61
C PRO A 318 -66.78 -51.11 86.00
N GLY A 319 -67.00 -51.25 87.31
CA GLY A 319 -68.14 -51.91 87.94
C GLY A 319 -67.90 -52.11 89.44
N ASN A 320 -68.94 -52.07 90.27
CA ASN A 320 -68.85 -52.25 91.73
C ASN A 320 -68.93 -53.73 92.15
N GLY A 321 -69.39 -54.60 91.25
CA GLY A 321 -69.53 -56.04 91.49
C GLY A 321 -69.28 -56.86 90.22
N ALA A 322 -68.92 -58.14 90.41
CA ALA A 322 -68.53 -59.08 89.36
C ALA A 322 -69.45 -59.09 88.13
N SER A 323 -70.77 -59.00 88.34
CA SER A 323 -71.76 -58.92 87.25
C SER A 323 -71.66 -57.63 86.44
N GLU A 324 -71.49 -56.48 87.08
CA GLU A 324 -71.29 -55.18 86.42
C GLU A 324 -69.96 -55.14 85.65
N ILE A 325 -68.91 -55.74 86.21
CA ILE A 325 -67.61 -55.81 85.55
C ILE A 325 -67.68 -56.71 84.30
N VAL A 326 -68.46 -57.80 84.32
CA VAL A 326 -68.67 -58.67 83.15
C VAL A 326 -69.58 -58.02 82.08
N THR A 327 -70.61 -57.25 82.46
CA THR A 327 -71.40 -56.49 81.47
C THR A 327 -70.61 -55.33 80.87
N SER A 328 -69.74 -54.70 81.66
CA SER A 328 -68.77 -53.69 81.22
C SER A 328 -67.75 -54.27 80.23
N LEU A 329 -67.13 -55.41 80.57
CA LEU A 329 -66.20 -56.17 79.71
C LEU A 329 -66.84 -56.56 78.36
N THR A 330 -68.04 -57.15 78.39
CA THR A 330 -68.75 -57.56 77.17
C THR A 330 -69.25 -56.36 76.35
N GLY A 331 -69.63 -55.25 77.00
CA GLY A 331 -69.91 -53.98 76.35
C GLY A 331 -68.68 -53.40 75.65
N ALA A 332 -67.52 -53.42 76.30
CA ALA A 332 -66.26 -52.93 75.73
C ALA A 332 -65.83 -53.73 74.48
N PHE A 333 -65.88 -55.07 74.52
CA PHE A 333 -65.59 -55.88 73.34
C PHE A 333 -66.60 -55.67 72.21
N ARG A 334 -67.89 -55.51 72.53
CA ARG A 334 -68.91 -55.16 71.53
C ARG A 334 -68.64 -53.78 70.91
N SER A 335 -68.19 -52.80 71.70
CA SER A 335 -67.82 -51.47 71.20
C SER A 335 -66.58 -51.55 70.30
N ALA A 336 -65.49 -52.17 70.75
CA ALA A 336 -64.26 -52.32 69.96
C ALA A 336 -64.51 -53.03 68.62
N ARG A 337 -65.40 -54.03 68.61
CA ARG A 337 -65.87 -54.68 67.37
C ARG A 337 -66.66 -53.74 66.46
N LEU A 338 -67.57 -52.91 67.01
CA LEU A 338 -68.31 -51.93 66.21
C LEU A 338 -67.41 -50.82 65.65
N GLU A 339 -66.36 -50.41 66.38
CA GLU A 339 -65.34 -49.49 65.86
C GLU A 339 -64.52 -50.14 64.72
N LEU A 340 -64.15 -51.42 64.83
CA LEU A 340 -63.59 -52.15 63.67
C LEU A 340 -64.58 -52.22 62.50
N GLU A 341 -65.88 -52.38 62.76
CA GLU A 341 -66.93 -52.48 61.73
C GLU A 341 -67.16 -51.12 61.05
N TYR A 342 -66.89 -50.02 61.75
CA TYR A 342 -66.88 -48.66 61.22
C TYR A 342 -65.62 -48.35 60.40
N LEU A 343 -64.44 -48.82 60.85
CA LEU A 343 -63.16 -48.62 60.14
C LEU A 343 -62.98 -49.56 58.93
N THR A 344 -63.54 -50.77 59.00
CA THR A 344 -63.46 -51.81 57.94
C THR A 344 -64.84 -52.41 57.65
N PRO A 345 -65.78 -51.62 57.07
CA PRO A 345 -67.16 -52.05 56.86
C PRO A 345 -67.26 -53.21 55.87
N GLY A 346 -67.88 -54.30 56.32
CA GLY A 346 -68.13 -55.51 55.51
C GLY A 346 -67.03 -56.57 55.55
N GLU A 347 -65.85 -56.30 56.11
CA GLU A 347 -64.75 -57.28 56.17
C GLU A 347 -64.77 -58.17 57.43
N LEU A 348 -65.64 -57.87 58.41
CA LEU A 348 -65.72 -58.62 59.66
C LEU A 348 -66.73 -59.78 59.57
N THR A 349 -66.24 -61.01 59.60
CA THR A 349 -67.07 -62.23 59.50
C THR A 349 -67.65 -62.73 60.83
N LEU A 350 -67.27 -62.13 61.96
CA LEU A 350 -67.73 -62.54 63.30
C LEU A 350 -69.22 -62.19 63.53
N PRO A 351 -70.03 -63.06 64.15
CA PRO A 351 -71.39 -62.73 64.56
C PRO A 351 -71.41 -61.80 65.78
N LEU A 352 -72.47 -61.02 66.00
CA LEU A 352 -72.59 -60.05 67.11
C LEU A 352 -72.53 -60.66 68.53
N SER A 353 -72.56 -61.99 68.64
CA SER A 353 -72.40 -62.79 69.87
C SER A 353 -71.01 -63.45 70.00
N SER A 354 -70.04 -63.08 69.15
CA SER A 354 -68.65 -63.56 69.17
C SER A 354 -67.98 -63.39 70.53
N ARG A 355 -67.09 -64.31 70.88
CA ARG A 355 -66.35 -64.26 72.16
C ARG A 355 -65.37 -63.08 72.13
N GLY A 356 -65.17 -62.42 73.28
CA GLY A 356 -64.28 -61.25 73.37
C GLY A 356 -62.84 -61.51 72.90
N ALA A 357 -62.35 -62.74 73.05
CA ALA A 357 -61.05 -63.18 72.53
C ALA A 357 -60.99 -63.13 70.98
N GLU A 358 -62.04 -63.59 70.29
CA GLU A 358 -62.11 -63.57 68.81
C GLU A 358 -62.07 -62.13 68.27
N VAL A 359 -62.67 -61.18 69.00
CA VAL A 359 -62.59 -59.75 68.69
C VAL A 359 -61.17 -59.21 68.93
N LEU A 360 -60.53 -59.57 70.05
CA LEU A 360 -59.15 -59.15 70.36
C LEU A 360 -58.15 -59.69 69.33
N ASP A 361 -58.23 -60.96 68.94
CA ASP A 361 -57.35 -61.53 67.92
C ASP A 361 -57.53 -60.81 66.58
N LEU A 362 -58.76 -60.45 66.21
CA LEU A 362 -59.05 -59.68 64.99
C LEU A 362 -58.53 -58.23 65.07
N VAL A 363 -58.65 -57.55 66.23
CA VAL A 363 -58.00 -56.25 66.48
C VAL A 363 -56.48 -56.38 66.34
N LEU A 364 -55.87 -57.41 66.93
CA LEU A 364 -54.41 -57.62 66.90
C LEU A 364 -53.89 -57.96 65.50
N VAL A 365 -54.66 -58.71 64.69
CA VAL A 365 -54.35 -58.93 63.27
C VAL A 365 -54.41 -57.60 62.52
N ARG A 366 -55.53 -56.85 62.60
CA ARG A 366 -55.67 -55.58 61.87
C ARG A 366 -54.67 -54.50 62.31
N LEU A 367 -54.25 -54.48 63.56
CA LEU A 367 -53.16 -53.59 64.03
C LEU A 367 -51.80 -54.00 63.47
N ARG A 368 -51.54 -55.31 63.27
CA ARG A 368 -50.30 -55.79 62.61
C ARG A 368 -50.32 -55.50 61.11
N ASP A 369 -51.47 -55.67 60.47
CA ASP A 369 -51.66 -55.38 59.05
C ASP A 369 -51.54 -53.88 58.78
N LEU A 370 -52.19 -53.02 59.58
CA LEU A 370 -52.04 -51.57 59.49
C LEU A 370 -50.60 -51.14 59.79
N ALA A 371 -49.96 -51.69 60.83
CA ALA A 371 -48.55 -51.40 61.11
C ALA A 371 -47.59 -51.96 60.05
N ARG A 372 -48.03 -52.89 59.19
CA ARG A 372 -47.30 -53.34 58.00
C ARG A 372 -47.53 -52.36 56.85
N GLN A 373 -48.79 -52.05 56.54
CA GLN A 373 -49.15 -51.11 55.49
C GLN A 373 -48.47 -49.75 55.70
N VAL A 374 -48.47 -49.21 56.91
CA VAL A 374 -47.78 -47.95 57.23
C VAL A 374 -46.26 -48.03 56.95
N ARG A 375 -45.62 -49.20 57.08
CA ARG A 375 -44.21 -49.34 56.65
C ARG A 375 -44.09 -49.37 55.13
N GLU A 376 -44.95 -50.14 54.46
CA GLU A 376 -44.97 -50.23 53.00
C GLU A 376 -45.32 -48.89 52.32
N ASP A 377 -46.14 -48.06 52.97
CA ASP A 377 -46.47 -46.68 52.57
C ASP A 377 -45.28 -45.72 52.81
N GLU A 378 -44.57 -45.80 53.93
CA GLU A 378 -43.37 -44.99 54.21
C GLU A 378 -42.18 -45.39 53.31
N ASP A 379 -41.97 -46.70 53.09
CA ASP A 379 -40.98 -47.23 52.14
C ASP A 379 -41.27 -46.68 50.71
N ALA A 380 -42.54 -46.67 50.29
CA ALA A 380 -42.96 -46.11 49.01
C ALA A 380 -42.82 -44.57 48.96
N ILE A 381 -43.04 -43.86 50.06
CA ILE A 381 -42.79 -42.41 50.17
C ILE A 381 -41.31 -42.11 49.94
N ASP A 382 -40.38 -42.90 50.49
CA ASP A 382 -38.95 -42.73 50.25
C ASP A 382 -38.52 -43.13 48.82
N GLU A 383 -39.16 -44.12 48.18
CA GLU A 383 -39.01 -44.35 46.74
C GLU A 383 -39.47 -43.12 45.92
N TYR A 384 -40.62 -42.52 46.24
CA TYR A 384 -41.09 -41.30 45.58
C TYR A 384 -40.17 -40.10 45.85
N HIS A 385 -39.61 -39.95 47.06
CA HIS A 385 -38.61 -38.93 47.36
C HIS A 385 -37.33 -39.11 46.53
N ALA A 386 -36.84 -40.35 46.39
CA ALA A 386 -35.67 -40.66 45.57
C ALA A 386 -35.93 -40.36 44.09
N LEU A 387 -37.11 -40.72 43.57
CA LEU A 387 -37.53 -40.40 42.20
C LEU A 387 -37.65 -38.88 42.00
N GLU A 388 -38.28 -38.15 42.92
CA GLU A 388 -38.37 -36.68 42.87
C GLU A 388 -36.98 -36.01 42.88
N LEU A 389 -36.07 -36.46 43.74
CA LEU A 389 -34.70 -35.94 43.77
C LEU A 389 -33.97 -36.21 42.45
N SER A 390 -34.12 -37.40 41.86
CA SER A 390 -33.53 -37.73 40.55
C SER A 390 -34.09 -36.85 39.42
N LEU A 391 -35.41 -36.59 39.42
CA LEU A 391 -36.06 -35.71 38.44
C LEU A 391 -35.65 -34.25 38.62
N ARG A 392 -35.54 -33.77 39.86
CA ARG A 392 -35.03 -32.42 40.18
C ARG A 392 -33.57 -32.26 39.73
N GLN A 393 -32.72 -33.28 39.89
CA GLN A 393 -31.35 -33.29 39.38
C GLN A 393 -31.30 -33.28 37.83
N GLN A 394 -32.09 -34.13 37.17
CA GLN A 394 -32.18 -34.16 35.69
C GLN A 394 -32.71 -32.83 35.11
N LEU A 395 -33.68 -32.20 35.77
CA LEU A 395 -34.19 -30.89 35.38
C LEU A 395 -33.15 -29.79 35.62
N GLY A 396 -32.42 -29.84 36.74
CA GLY A 396 -31.28 -28.94 37.01
C GLY A 396 -30.23 -29.02 35.89
N ALA A 397 -29.70 -30.22 35.63
CA ALA A 397 -28.71 -30.43 34.58
C ALA A 397 -29.19 -29.99 33.18
N ARG A 398 -30.49 -30.11 32.87
CA ARG A 398 -31.09 -29.57 31.64
C ARG A 398 -31.19 -28.05 31.62
N VAL A 399 -31.44 -27.40 32.76
CA VAL A 399 -31.41 -25.94 32.89
C VAL A 399 -29.97 -25.43 32.74
N ASP A 400 -29.01 -26.04 33.45
CA ASP A 400 -27.58 -25.72 33.33
C ASP A 400 -27.08 -25.86 31.89
N ALA A 401 -27.46 -26.93 31.19
CA ALA A 401 -27.16 -27.12 29.77
C ALA A 401 -27.81 -26.04 28.88
N MET A 402 -29.06 -25.64 29.14
CA MET A 402 -29.71 -24.54 28.40
C MET A 402 -29.05 -23.18 28.67
N ASP A 403 -28.60 -22.91 29.88
CA ASP A 403 -27.95 -21.65 30.24
C ASP A 403 -26.50 -21.57 29.72
N ASN A 404 -25.78 -22.69 29.69
CA ASN A 404 -24.52 -22.80 28.96
C ASN A 404 -24.71 -22.55 27.44
N LEU A 405 -25.73 -23.15 26.82
CA LEU A 405 -26.07 -22.89 25.41
C LEU A 405 -26.51 -21.45 25.15
N ARG A 406 -27.19 -20.78 26.10
CA ARG A 406 -27.51 -19.35 26.00
C ARG A 406 -26.25 -18.50 26.04
N ALA A 407 -25.37 -18.74 27.02
CA ALA A 407 -24.09 -18.05 27.15
C ALA A 407 -23.22 -18.20 25.88
N GLN A 408 -23.12 -19.42 25.34
CA GLN A 408 -22.42 -19.67 24.08
C GLN A 408 -23.04 -18.86 22.92
N ARG A 409 -24.37 -18.89 22.75
CA ARG A 409 -25.02 -18.15 21.65
C ARG A 409 -24.89 -16.63 21.78
N ASP A 410 -24.79 -16.09 23.00
CA ASP A 410 -24.53 -14.66 23.20
C ASP A 410 -23.05 -14.29 23.04
N GLN A 411 -22.11 -15.22 23.31
CA GLN A 411 -20.70 -15.11 22.92
C GLN A 411 -20.54 -15.15 21.39
N ASP A 412 -21.22 -16.07 20.70
CA ASP A 412 -21.23 -16.17 19.23
C ASP A 412 -21.78 -14.88 18.61
N ARG A 413 -22.88 -14.33 19.15
CA ARG A 413 -23.43 -13.03 18.75
C ARG A 413 -22.46 -11.87 18.99
N ALA A 414 -21.67 -11.88 20.06
CA ALA A 414 -20.65 -10.88 20.30
C ALA A 414 -19.52 -10.99 19.26
N SER A 415 -19.05 -12.20 18.97
CA SER A 415 -18.03 -12.44 17.94
C SER A 415 -18.52 -12.12 16.52
N LEU A 416 -19.81 -12.35 16.22
CA LEU A 416 -20.42 -11.92 14.96
C LEU A 416 -20.43 -10.40 14.85
N ARG A 417 -20.88 -9.67 15.88
CA ARG A 417 -20.84 -8.20 15.89
C ARG A 417 -19.43 -7.64 15.72
N GLU A 418 -18.43 -8.22 16.39
CA GLU A 418 -17.02 -7.83 16.21
C GLU A 418 -16.53 -8.03 14.76
N LYS A 419 -17.00 -9.10 14.10
CA LYS A 419 -16.73 -9.36 12.67
C LYS A 419 -17.48 -8.38 11.77
N ASP A 420 -18.75 -8.08 12.06
CA ASP A 420 -19.58 -7.14 11.30
C ASP A 420 -19.00 -5.70 11.40
N ASP A 421 -18.63 -5.27 12.61
CA ASP A 421 -17.93 -3.99 12.86
C ASP A 421 -16.63 -3.93 12.05
N ARG A 422 -15.80 -4.99 12.12
CA ARG A 422 -14.54 -5.09 11.36
C ARG A 422 -14.74 -5.15 9.84
N ILE A 423 -15.82 -5.76 9.36
CA ILE A 423 -16.20 -5.74 7.94
C ILE A 423 -16.53 -4.30 7.53
N SER A 424 -17.33 -3.57 8.31
CA SER A 424 -17.67 -2.17 8.01
C SER A 424 -16.44 -1.25 7.98
N ASP A 425 -15.47 -1.43 8.88
CA ASP A 425 -14.20 -0.70 8.88
C ASP A 425 -13.35 -1.03 7.63
N LEU A 426 -13.36 -2.29 7.18
CA LEU A 426 -12.69 -2.72 5.96
C LEU A 426 -13.39 -2.21 4.70
N GLU A 427 -14.73 -2.19 4.65
CA GLU A 427 -15.52 -1.59 3.56
C GLU A 427 -15.22 -0.10 3.42
N VAL A 428 -15.25 0.66 4.52
CA VAL A 428 -14.87 2.08 4.52
C VAL A 428 -13.38 2.26 4.16
N GLY A 429 -12.51 1.31 4.53
CA GLY A 429 -11.14 1.23 4.05
C GLY A 429 -11.03 1.05 2.53
N VAL A 430 -11.83 0.15 1.96
CA VAL A 430 -11.90 -0.12 0.52
C VAL A 430 -12.46 1.08 -0.24
N GLU A 431 -13.49 1.77 0.26
CA GLU A 431 -14.01 3.00 -0.38
C GLU A 431 -12.99 4.16 -0.33
N ARG A 432 -12.23 4.30 0.75
CA ARG A 432 -11.10 5.26 0.81
C ARG A 432 -10.03 4.91 -0.24
N LEU A 433 -9.68 3.63 -0.40
CA LEU A 433 -8.70 3.18 -1.39
C LEU A 433 -9.21 3.33 -2.84
N LYS A 434 -10.48 3.02 -3.11
CA LYS A 434 -11.15 3.31 -4.39
C LYS A 434 -11.07 4.80 -4.70
N GLY A 435 -11.45 5.67 -3.76
CA GLY A 435 -11.38 7.12 -3.91
C GLY A 435 -9.97 7.64 -4.20
N ALA A 436 -8.95 7.09 -3.52
CA ALA A 436 -7.55 7.42 -3.80
C ALA A 436 -7.08 6.94 -5.17
N ALA A 437 -7.45 5.72 -5.59
CA ALA A 437 -7.17 5.19 -6.92
C ALA A 437 -7.89 5.99 -8.02
N GLU A 438 -9.09 6.50 -7.76
CA GLU A 438 -9.75 7.44 -8.66
C GLU A 438 -9.03 8.79 -8.72
N GLY A 439 -8.47 9.26 -7.60
CA GLY A 439 -7.61 10.45 -7.54
C GLY A 439 -6.43 10.29 -8.48
N TYR A 440 -5.61 9.25 -8.28
CA TYR A 440 -4.48 8.96 -9.15
C TYR A 440 -4.87 8.74 -10.62
N ARG A 441 -6.06 8.17 -10.90
CA ARG A 441 -6.57 8.04 -12.27
C ARG A 441 -6.87 9.41 -12.91
N ARG A 442 -7.36 10.39 -12.14
CA ARG A 442 -7.52 11.78 -12.60
C ARG A 442 -6.16 12.43 -12.79
N ASP A 443 -5.27 12.35 -11.80
CA ASP A 443 -3.91 12.92 -11.85
C ASP A 443 -3.13 12.40 -13.07
N VAL A 444 -3.20 11.10 -13.36
CA VAL A 444 -2.59 10.48 -14.55
C VAL A 444 -3.21 11.04 -15.83
N SER A 445 -4.53 11.14 -15.93
CA SER A 445 -5.16 11.72 -17.13
C SER A 445 -4.82 13.20 -17.33
N GLU A 446 -4.66 13.97 -16.24
CA GLU A 446 -4.21 15.37 -16.32
C GLU A 446 -2.75 15.46 -16.79
N LEU A 447 -1.88 14.59 -16.29
CA LEU A 447 -0.49 14.46 -16.74
C LEU A 447 -0.41 14.01 -18.22
N GLU A 448 -1.25 13.08 -18.66
CA GLU A 448 -1.36 12.67 -20.07
C GLU A 448 -1.75 13.86 -20.97
N THR A 449 -2.74 14.67 -20.57
CA THR A 449 -3.08 15.89 -21.34
C THR A 449 -1.98 16.95 -21.32
N LEU A 450 -1.11 16.97 -20.30
CA LEU A 450 0.04 17.88 -20.21
C LEU A 450 1.18 17.39 -21.11
N VAL A 451 1.49 16.09 -21.08
CA VAL A 451 2.47 15.46 -21.98
C VAL A 451 2.04 15.64 -23.43
N GLN A 452 0.78 15.35 -23.78
CA GLN A 452 0.23 15.56 -25.12
C GLN A 452 0.43 17.01 -25.60
N ARG A 453 0.15 18.01 -24.76
CA ARG A 453 0.38 19.43 -25.10
C ARG A 453 1.86 19.75 -25.30
N ILE A 454 2.74 19.27 -24.42
CA ILE A 454 4.20 19.45 -24.57
C ILE A 454 4.72 18.76 -25.83
N GLU A 455 4.16 17.61 -26.19
CA GLU A 455 4.45 16.92 -27.45
C GLU A 455 3.93 17.70 -28.66
N ASP A 456 2.72 18.25 -28.64
CA ASP A 456 2.19 19.10 -29.70
C ASP A 456 3.03 20.39 -29.87
N GLU A 457 3.42 21.04 -28.77
CA GLU A 457 4.31 22.20 -28.76
C GLU A 457 5.72 21.86 -29.27
N SER A 458 6.28 20.71 -28.87
CA SER A 458 7.58 20.23 -29.38
C SER A 458 7.53 19.84 -30.86
N ARG A 459 6.42 19.28 -31.35
CA ARG A 459 6.18 19.00 -32.77
C ARG A 459 5.99 20.28 -33.58
N ALA A 460 5.28 21.27 -33.04
CA ALA A 460 5.13 22.59 -33.68
C ALA A 460 6.47 23.35 -33.77
N THR A 461 7.25 23.37 -32.69
CA THR A 461 8.56 24.05 -32.66
C THR A 461 9.61 23.34 -33.49
N SER A 462 9.67 22.00 -33.47
CA SER A 462 10.58 21.25 -34.35
C SER A 462 10.18 21.36 -35.82
N ALA A 463 8.89 21.38 -36.17
CA ALA A 463 8.43 21.66 -37.54
C ALA A 463 8.80 23.08 -37.99
N ARG A 464 8.68 24.09 -37.11
CA ARG A 464 9.14 25.46 -37.36
C ARG A 464 10.65 25.50 -37.62
N LEU A 465 11.46 24.92 -36.73
CA LEU A 465 12.92 24.86 -36.89
C LEU A 465 13.34 24.09 -38.16
N ALA A 466 12.62 23.03 -38.53
CA ALA A 466 12.85 22.31 -39.78
C ALA A 466 12.54 23.17 -41.02
N ALA A 467 11.48 24.00 -40.98
CA ALA A 467 11.16 24.94 -42.03
C ALA A 467 12.18 26.09 -42.13
N GLU A 468 12.60 26.66 -41.00
CA GLU A 468 13.66 27.68 -40.93
C GLU A 468 15.00 27.14 -41.45
N MET A 469 15.37 25.91 -41.08
CA MET A 469 16.56 25.22 -41.61
C MET A 469 16.46 24.91 -43.10
N ALA A 470 15.27 24.54 -43.61
CA ALA A 470 15.06 24.33 -45.04
C ALA A 470 15.17 25.65 -45.84
N GLY A 471 14.63 26.75 -45.31
CA GLY A 471 14.79 28.09 -45.85
C GLY A 471 16.26 28.52 -45.91
N ALA A 472 16.97 28.44 -44.78
CA ALA A 472 18.40 28.75 -44.70
C ALA A 472 19.26 27.86 -45.61
N GLN A 473 18.88 26.58 -45.83
CA GLN A 473 19.55 25.71 -46.81
C GLN A 473 19.29 26.14 -48.26
N ALA A 474 18.08 26.61 -48.59
CA ALA A 474 17.76 27.15 -49.91
C ALA A 474 18.51 28.46 -50.18
N GLU A 475 18.51 29.40 -49.22
CA GLU A 475 19.29 30.64 -49.31
C GLU A 475 20.80 30.37 -49.43
N LEU A 476 21.32 29.38 -48.69
CA LEU A 476 22.70 28.95 -48.81
C LEU A 476 23.00 28.30 -50.17
N ALA A 477 22.04 27.60 -50.79
CA ALA A 477 22.17 27.04 -52.12
C ALA A 477 22.17 28.14 -53.21
N ASP A 478 21.27 29.12 -53.12
CA ASP A 478 21.25 30.28 -54.02
C ASP A 478 22.49 31.16 -53.85
N SER A 479 22.93 31.38 -52.61
CA SER A 479 24.19 32.06 -52.29
C SER A 479 25.39 31.32 -52.92
N LYS A 480 25.51 30.00 -52.74
CA LYS A 480 26.54 29.17 -53.41
C LYS A 480 26.43 29.25 -54.94
N ALA A 481 25.23 29.24 -55.51
CA ALA A 481 25.02 29.40 -56.94
C ALA A 481 25.41 30.81 -57.44
N SER A 482 25.25 31.85 -56.61
CA SER A 482 25.72 33.20 -56.90
C SER A 482 27.24 33.30 -56.84
N VAL A 483 27.88 32.66 -55.84
CA VAL A 483 29.34 32.56 -55.71
C VAL A 483 29.92 31.81 -56.91
N ALA A 484 29.38 30.66 -57.29
CA ALA A 484 29.83 29.94 -58.48
C ALA A 484 29.71 30.77 -59.78
N LYS A 485 28.65 31.58 -59.93
CA LYS A 485 28.49 32.54 -61.05
C LYS A 485 29.55 33.66 -60.99
N LEU A 486 29.96 34.10 -59.80
CA LEU A 486 31.02 35.10 -59.62
C LEU A 486 32.42 34.50 -59.84
N GLU A 487 32.66 33.28 -59.38
CA GLU A 487 33.91 32.55 -59.61
C GLU A 487 34.12 32.24 -61.09
N ALA A 488 33.06 31.84 -61.82
CA ALA A 488 33.12 31.66 -63.27
C ALA A 488 33.45 32.99 -64.01
N LYS A 489 32.89 34.12 -63.56
CA LYS A 489 33.23 35.46 -64.08
C LYS A 489 34.67 35.85 -63.75
N LEU A 490 35.15 35.55 -62.53
CA LEU A 490 36.54 35.80 -62.15
C LEU A 490 37.51 34.90 -62.93
N ALA A 491 37.12 33.66 -63.26
CA ALA A 491 37.90 32.76 -64.09
C ALA A 491 37.99 33.27 -65.55
N SER A 492 36.89 33.73 -66.14
CA SER A 492 36.91 34.30 -67.50
C SER A 492 37.68 35.62 -67.58
N VAL A 493 37.52 36.52 -66.59
CA VAL A 493 38.31 37.76 -66.50
C VAL A 493 39.80 37.48 -66.28
N ARG A 494 40.15 36.45 -65.48
CA ARG A 494 41.56 36.00 -65.35
C ARG A 494 42.09 35.44 -66.66
N ALA A 495 41.31 34.63 -67.39
CA ALA A 495 41.70 34.11 -68.70
C ALA A 495 41.96 35.25 -69.71
N GLN A 496 41.05 36.23 -69.79
CA GLN A 496 41.23 37.45 -70.59
C GLN A 496 42.47 38.25 -70.16
N ALA A 497 42.73 38.38 -68.86
CA ALA A 497 43.92 39.05 -68.36
C ALA A 497 45.23 38.32 -68.75
N GLU A 498 45.25 36.98 -68.74
CA GLU A 498 46.40 36.20 -69.24
C GLU A 498 46.51 36.23 -70.77
N GLU A 499 45.41 36.40 -71.50
CA GLU A 499 45.40 36.63 -72.95
C GLU A 499 45.99 38.02 -73.28
N PHE A 500 45.49 39.10 -72.68
CA PHE A 500 46.06 40.44 -72.84
C PHE A 500 47.53 40.52 -72.39
N LYS A 501 47.96 39.76 -71.38
CA LYS A 501 49.39 39.64 -71.02
C LYS A 501 50.22 38.98 -72.13
N LYS A 502 49.71 37.94 -72.79
CA LYS A 502 50.37 37.30 -73.94
C LYS A 502 50.43 38.26 -75.14
N GLU A 503 49.34 38.94 -75.44
CA GLU A 503 49.30 39.96 -76.50
C GLU A 503 50.31 41.08 -76.24
N LEU A 504 50.35 41.62 -75.02
CA LEU A 504 51.33 42.63 -74.62
C LEU A 504 52.77 42.10 -74.73
N ALA A 505 53.03 40.85 -74.30
CA ALA A 505 54.35 40.23 -74.43
C ALA A 505 54.75 40.03 -75.91
N ASP A 506 53.81 39.66 -76.79
CA ASP A 506 54.09 39.47 -78.22
C ASP A 506 54.20 40.80 -78.99
N LEU A 507 53.44 41.82 -78.61
CA LEU A 507 53.62 43.20 -79.10
C LEU A 507 54.97 43.75 -78.64
N GLN A 508 55.39 43.50 -77.39
CA GLN A 508 56.73 43.83 -76.90
C GLN A 508 57.83 43.08 -77.67
N LYS A 509 57.66 41.77 -77.94
CA LYS A 509 58.60 41.00 -78.79
C LYS A 509 58.68 41.57 -80.21
N ARG A 510 57.54 41.87 -80.84
CA ARG A 510 57.44 42.49 -82.18
C ARG A 510 58.19 43.83 -82.19
N ARG A 511 57.83 44.77 -81.31
CA ARG A 511 58.50 46.08 -81.19
C ARG A 511 59.99 45.96 -80.86
N ALA A 512 60.39 45.02 -80.01
CA ALA A 512 61.80 44.76 -79.71
C ALA A 512 62.56 44.13 -80.89
N SER A 513 61.88 43.39 -81.78
CA SER A 513 62.46 42.84 -83.02
C SER A 513 62.58 43.91 -84.11
N GLU A 514 61.59 44.79 -84.21
CA GLU A 514 61.57 45.98 -85.07
C GLU A 514 62.70 46.95 -84.68
N VAL A 515 62.82 47.32 -83.40
CA VAL A 515 63.93 48.15 -82.90
C VAL A 515 65.28 47.46 -83.13
N ARG A 516 65.38 46.12 -83.02
CA ARG A 516 66.60 45.38 -83.38
C ARG A 516 66.90 45.40 -84.88
N ALA A 517 65.89 45.35 -85.75
CA ALA A 517 66.06 45.48 -87.19
C ALA A 517 66.48 46.91 -87.58
N LEU A 518 65.84 47.92 -86.97
CA LEU A 518 66.19 49.33 -87.16
C LEU A 518 67.61 49.63 -86.68
N ASN A 519 68.01 49.12 -85.51
CA ASN A 519 69.38 49.27 -85.02
C ASN A 519 70.42 48.51 -85.87
N LYS A 520 70.06 47.36 -86.47
CA LYS A 520 70.92 46.71 -87.47
C LYS A 520 71.08 47.58 -88.72
N TYR A 521 69.98 48.12 -89.25
CA TYR A 521 70.00 49.02 -90.41
C TYR A 521 70.82 50.28 -90.15
N HIS A 522 70.59 50.96 -89.01
CA HIS A 522 71.39 52.09 -88.56
C HIS A 522 72.87 51.72 -88.36
N GLY A 523 73.17 50.56 -87.77
CA GLY A 523 74.53 50.05 -87.63
C GLY A 523 75.23 49.83 -88.97
N THR A 524 74.54 49.25 -89.97
CA THR A 524 75.09 49.11 -91.33
C THR A 524 75.25 50.45 -92.04
N ALA A 525 74.32 51.39 -91.86
CA ALA A 525 74.41 52.73 -92.44
C ALA A 525 75.57 53.55 -91.83
N LEU A 526 75.80 53.41 -90.51
CA LEU A 526 76.95 53.99 -89.83
C LEU A 526 78.25 53.35 -90.32
N ALA A 527 78.35 52.02 -90.39
CA ALA A 527 79.54 51.33 -90.90
C ALA A 527 79.91 51.75 -92.35
N VAL A 528 78.91 51.97 -93.22
CA VAL A 528 79.13 52.51 -94.57
C VAL A 528 79.62 53.97 -94.54
N ARG A 529 79.08 54.80 -93.64
CA ARG A 529 79.57 56.18 -93.46
C ARG A 529 80.99 56.21 -92.87
N ASP A 530 81.30 55.36 -91.92
CA ASP A 530 82.62 55.26 -91.28
C ASP A 530 83.67 54.75 -92.28
N ALA A 531 83.34 53.75 -93.09
CA ALA A 531 84.17 53.32 -94.21
C ALA A 531 84.44 54.49 -95.18
N ARG A 532 83.42 55.27 -95.55
CA ARG A 532 83.58 56.46 -96.39
C ARG A 532 84.39 57.57 -95.71
N VAL A 533 84.30 57.74 -94.38
CA VAL A 533 85.15 58.66 -93.61
C VAL A 533 86.60 58.19 -93.60
N VAL A 534 86.87 56.88 -93.53
CA VAL A 534 88.22 56.31 -93.64
C VAL A 534 88.79 56.49 -95.05
N GLU A 535 87.99 56.29 -96.11
CA GLU A 535 88.38 56.61 -97.49
C GLU A 535 88.75 58.10 -97.65
N LEU A 536 87.90 58.99 -97.14
CA LEU A 536 88.13 60.44 -97.19
C LEU A 536 89.37 60.86 -96.38
N ARG A 537 89.62 60.24 -95.22
CA ARG A 537 90.87 60.43 -94.45
C ARG A 537 92.08 59.97 -95.26
N ARG A 538 92.05 58.76 -95.84
CA ARG A 538 93.13 58.23 -96.69
C ARG A 538 93.41 59.17 -97.89
N GLY A 539 92.37 59.72 -98.49
CA GLY A 539 92.48 60.72 -99.57
C GLY A 539 93.07 62.06 -99.09
N MET A 540 92.69 62.56 -97.91
CA MET A 540 93.32 63.74 -97.31
C MET A 540 94.80 63.51 -96.96
N ASP A 541 95.17 62.30 -96.51
CA ASP A 541 96.56 61.94 -96.23
C ASP A 541 97.38 61.73 -97.52
N ASP A 542 96.77 61.23 -98.60
CA ASP A 542 97.39 61.18 -99.95
C ASP A 542 97.66 62.61 -100.47
N VAL A 543 96.68 63.52 -100.36
CA VAL A 543 96.84 64.93 -100.75
C VAL A 543 97.84 65.66 -99.84
N ARG A 544 97.90 65.35 -98.54
CA ARG A 544 98.90 65.93 -97.63
C ARG A 544 100.31 65.47 -97.95
N ARG A 545 100.49 64.21 -98.36
CA ARG A 545 101.78 63.70 -98.85
C ARG A 545 102.21 64.39 -100.14
N SER A 546 101.34 64.47 -101.17
CA SER A 546 101.69 65.18 -102.41
C SER A 546 101.91 66.68 -102.19
N LEU A 547 101.23 67.30 -101.23
CA LEU A 547 101.50 68.69 -100.81
C LEU A 547 102.86 68.84 -100.11
N HIS A 548 103.28 67.89 -99.27
CA HIS A 548 104.63 67.91 -98.67
C HIS A 548 105.72 67.61 -99.70
N GLU A 549 105.49 66.68 -100.63
CA GLU A 549 106.39 66.41 -101.77
C GLU A 549 106.55 67.65 -102.65
N ALA A 550 105.44 68.32 -103.02
CA ALA A 550 105.46 69.57 -103.78
C ALA A 550 106.13 70.72 -103.01
N ASN A 551 105.96 70.82 -101.69
CA ASN A 551 106.69 71.80 -100.89
C ASN A 551 108.19 71.48 -100.81
N SER A 552 108.57 70.20 -100.79
CA SER A 552 109.97 69.76 -100.85
C SER A 552 110.62 70.13 -102.19
N THR A 553 109.94 69.90 -103.32
CA THR A 553 110.45 70.32 -104.63
C THR A 553 110.47 71.85 -104.78
N ILE A 554 109.50 72.58 -104.23
CA ILE A 554 109.55 74.06 -104.15
C ILE A 554 110.75 74.54 -103.31
N GLN A 555 111.10 73.86 -102.21
CA GLN A 555 112.30 74.19 -101.42
C GLN A 555 113.59 73.91 -102.21
N GLN A 556 113.67 72.77 -102.92
CA GLN A 556 114.79 72.46 -103.82
C GLN A 556 114.93 73.51 -104.93
N LEU A 557 113.86 73.83 -105.66
CA LEU A 557 113.83 74.84 -106.72
C LEU A 557 114.15 76.27 -106.20
N ARG A 558 113.89 76.57 -104.92
CA ARG A 558 114.33 77.82 -104.28
C ARG A 558 115.83 77.82 -104.01
N VAL A 559 116.40 76.72 -103.51
CA VAL A 559 117.86 76.57 -103.34
C VAL A 559 118.59 76.63 -104.69
N GLU A 560 118.03 75.99 -105.72
CA GLU A 560 118.56 76.04 -107.08
C GLU A 560 118.47 77.45 -107.68
N ASN A 561 117.35 78.17 -107.52
CA ASN A 561 117.26 79.57 -107.94
C ASN A 561 118.25 80.49 -107.20
N LEU A 562 118.49 80.27 -105.91
CA LEU A 562 119.53 81.01 -105.17
C LEU A 562 120.94 80.69 -105.70
N GLY A 563 121.19 79.44 -106.10
CA GLY A 563 122.43 79.02 -106.78
C GLY A 563 122.58 79.65 -108.17
N LEU A 564 121.50 79.68 -108.96
CA LEU A 564 121.48 80.28 -110.30
C LEU A 564 121.58 81.80 -110.26
N SER A 565 120.93 82.48 -109.31
CA SER A 565 121.09 83.93 -109.13
C SER A 565 122.54 84.27 -108.77
N ARG A 566 123.19 83.50 -107.87
CA ARG A 566 124.61 83.71 -107.55
C ARG A 566 125.50 83.59 -108.80
N ARG A 567 125.30 82.57 -109.64
CA ARG A 567 126.02 82.44 -110.93
C ARG A 567 125.75 83.63 -111.85
N ALA A 568 124.49 84.02 -112.00
CA ALA A 568 124.11 85.16 -112.84
C ALA A 568 124.66 86.50 -112.32
N ASP A 569 124.79 86.67 -111.01
CA ASP A 569 125.35 87.89 -110.40
C ASP A 569 126.89 87.90 -110.42
N GLU A 570 127.55 86.73 -110.40
CA GLU A 570 128.97 86.60 -110.75
C GLU A 570 129.23 86.92 -112.23
N GLU A 571 128.39 86.43 -113.14
CA GLU A 571 128.48 86.73 -114.57
C GLU A 571 128.22 88.21 -114.85
N LYS A 572 127.21 88.83 -114.19
CA LYS A 572 127.00 90.30 -114.25
C LYS A 572 128.20 91.10 -113.73
N LYS A 573 128.94 90.61 -112.72
CA LYS A 573 130.17 91.28 -112.25
C LYS A 573 131.26 91.21 -113.31
N ARG A 574 131.58 90.03 -113.83
CA ARG A 574 132.52 89.83 -114.94
C ARG A 574 132.15 90.67 -116.17
N ALA A 575 130.86 90.77 -116.48
CA ALA A 575 130.35 91.59 -117.59
C ALA A 575 130.48 93.10 -117.32
N LYS A 576 130.24 93.58 -116.10
CA LYS A 576 130.49 94.98 -115.72
C LYS A 576 131.97 95.34 -115.78
N GLU A 577 132.83 94.48 -115.23
CA GLU A 577 134.29 94.63 -115.28
C GLU A 577 134.79 94.78 -116.73
N ALA A 578 134.23 94.01 -117.68
CA ALA A 578 134.51 94.16 -119.10
C ALA A 578 133.92 95.45 -119.74
N VAL A 579 132.68 95.84 -119.38
CA VAL A 579 132.02 97.04 -119.92
C VAL A 579 132.68 98.33 -119.44
N ASP A 580 133.04 98.43 -118.16
CA ASP A 580 133.74 99.59 -117.61
C ASP A 580 135.15 99.73 -118.22
N SER A 581 135.82 98.62 -118.55
CA SER A 581 137.07 98.64 -119.34
C SER A 581 136.86 99.22 -120.74
N MET A 582 135.83 98.78 -121.48
CA MET A 582 135.53 99.31 -122.82
C MET A 582 135.16 100.80 -122.78
N LYS A 583 134.43 101.23 -121.75
CA LYS A 583 134.06 102.64 -121.54
C LYS A 583 135.31 103.53 -121.34
N ALA A 584 136.29 103.06 -120.56
CA ALA A 584 137.53 103.80 -120.30
C ALA A 584 138.42 103.99 -121.54
N GLU A 585 138.22 103.20 -122.60
CA GLU A 585 138.88 103.42 -123.89
C GLU A 585 138.11 104.39 -124.78
N LEU A 586 136.78 104.26 -124.85
CA LEU A 586 135.92 105.16 -125.65
C LEU A 586 135.99 106.62 -125.19
N GLU A 587 136.04 106.89 -123.88
CA GLU A 587 136.19 108.24 -123.34
C GLU A 587 137.57 108.88 -123.63
N ARG A 588 138.56 108.08 -124.04
CA ARG A 588 139.87 108.57 -124.50
C ARG A 588 139.86 108.94 -125.98
N VAL A 589 139.13 108.18 -126.81
CA VAL A 589 139.00 108.45 -128.26
C VAL A 589 138.14 109.69 -128.51
N LEU A 590 137.00 109.84 -127.81
CA LEU A 590 136.06 110.95 -128.00
C LEU A 590 136.63 112.34 -127.69
N LYS A 591 137.76 112.44 -126.97
CA LYS A 591 138.43 113.72 -126.65
C LYS A 591 139.36 114.24 -127.77
N MET A 592 139.56 113.47 -128.84
CA MET A 592 140.51 113.79 -129.91
C MET A 592 139.88 114.42 -131.17
N SER A 593 138.55 114.56 -131.25
CA SER A 593 137.85 114.80 -132.53
C SER A 593 136.78 115.91 -132.50
N THR A 594 136.86 116.89 -131.59
CA THR A 594 135.78 117.89 -131.40
C THR A 594 136.25 119.35 -131.42
N GLU A 595 136.88 119.78 -132.53
CA GLU A 595 137.07 121.23 -132.85
C GLU A 595 136.58 121.64 -134.25
N PHE A 596 135.93 120.75 -135.02
CA PHE A 596 135.29 121.10 -136.30
C PHE A 596 133.86 120.53 -136.41
N LEU A 597 132.87 121.43 -136.45
CA LEU A 597 131.47 121.28 -136.92
C LEU A 597 130.55 120.22 -136.25
N ALA A 598 129.53 120.69 -135.51
CA ALA A 598 128.10 120.30 -135.64
C ALA A 598 127.20 121.05 -134.62
N THR A 599 125.89 121.11 -134.87
CA THR A 599 124.89 121.88 -134.08
C THR A 599 123.85 120.99 -133.37
N PRO A 600 123.19 121.45 -132.29
CA PRO A 600 122.23 120.66 -131.51
C PRO A 600 120.76 120.86 -131.94
N ASP A 601 119.92 119.81 -131.85
CA ASP A 601 118.46 119.92 -131.70
C ASP A 601 117.76 118.58 -131.39
N LYS A 602 116.67 118.61 -130.60
CA LYS A 602 115.40 117.81 -130.72
C LYS A 602 115.39 116.26 -130.71
N GLU A 603 114.25 115.56 -130.56
CA GLU A 603 113.01 115.67 -129.74
C GLU A 603 112.16 114.39 -129.94
N GLY A 604 111.45 113.90 -128.92
CA GLY A 604 110.37 112.89 -129.05
C GLY A 604 110.78 111.41 -129.31
N ASN A 605 109.87 110.43 -129.29
CA ASN A 605 108.41 110.49 -129.09
C ASN A 605 107.79 109.11 -128.74
N ARG A 606 106.75 109.06 -127.87
CA ARG A 606 105.70 107.97 -127.72
C ARG A 606 106.14 106.54 -127.30
N ALA A 607 105.28 105.66 -126.72
CA ALA A 607 103.98 105.81 -126.00
C ALA A 607 103.45 104.49 -125.39
N VAL A 608 102.62 104.60 -124.31
CA VAL A 608 101.46 103.72 -123.96
C VAL A 608 101.80 102.28 -123.46
N LYS A 609 101.16 101.69 -122.42
CA LYS A 609 99.77 101.82 -121.90
C LYS A 609 99.61 101.67 -120.37
N ARG A 610 98.59 102.38 -119.87
CA ARG A 610 97.94 102.47 -118.53
C ARG A 610 97.59 101.13 -117.83
N GLY A 611 97.28 101.10 -116.52
CA GLY A 611 97.18 102.21 -115.53
C GLY A 611 96.61 101.79 -114.15
N VAL A 612 96.32 102.75 -113.26
CA VAL A 612 94.97 103.38 -113.06
C VAL A 612 94.13 102.53 -112.07
N ASP A 613 93.75 102.92 -110.83
CA ASP A 613 93.83 104.16 -109.98
C ASP A 613 93.78 103.71 -108.47
N ASP A 614 93.96 104.43 -107.33
CA ASP A 614 94.65 105.67 -106.84
C ASP A 614 94.69 105.66 -105.25
N GLU A 615 94.67 106.80 -104.51
CA GLU A 615 95.00 106.99 -103.05
C GLU A 615 93.75 107.28 -102.13
N GLU A 616 93.69 107.61 -100.80
CA GLU A 616 94.57 108.09 -99.69
C GLU A 616 93.85 107.90 -98.28
N GLY A 617 94.44 108.21 -97.09
CA GLY A 617 93.68 108.49 -95.80
C GLY A 617 94.32 108.12 -94.41
N GLU A 618 94.12 108.95 -93.36
CA GLU A 618 94.72 108.86 -91.99
C GLU A 618 93.71 108.60 -90.82
N GLY A 619 94.18 108.27 -89.60
CA GLY A 619 93.38 108.31 -88.35
C GLY A 619 93.93 107.50 -87.14
N GLU A 620 93.80 108.02 -85.91
CA GLU A 620 94.37 107.46 -84.64
C GLU A 620 93.33 107.10 -83.55
N PHE A 621 93.83 106.62 -82.39
CA PHE A 621 93.24 106.59 -81.02
C PHE A 621 92.59 105.30 -80.44
N GLU A 622 92.32 105.35 -79.12
CA GLU A 622 92.47 104.26 -78.13
C GLU A 622 91.16 103.60 -77.61
N ASP A 623 91.35 102.44 -76.95
CA ASP A 623 90.56 101.86 -75.83
C ASP A 623 89.07 101.46 -76.00
N GLY A 624 88.55 100.64 -75.06
CA GLY A 624 87.10 100.60 -74.79
C GLY A 624 86.40 99.22 -74.75
N GLU A 625 86.37 98.65 -73.55
CA GLU A 625 85.51 97.58 -72.99
C GLU A 625 84.03 97.40 -73.50
N THR A 626 83.64 96.14 -73.73
CA THR A 626 82.26 95.53 -73.67
C THR A 626 81.10 95.81 -74.66
N THR A 627 80.39 94.71 -74.96
CA THR A 627 78.94 94.56 -75.33
C THR A 627 78.41 94.94 -76.74
N THR A 628 77.37 94.18 -77.14
CA THR A 628 76.52 94.23 -78.35
C THR A 628 75.39 95.29 -78.24
N PRO A 629 74.58 95.69 -79.29
CA PRO A 629 74.17 94.92 -80.48
C PRO A 629 73.88 95.72 -81.81
N GLU A 630 73.20 95.07 -82.77
CA GLU A 630 72.49 95.60 -83.98
C GLU A 630 73.30 96.33 -85.10
N GLY A 631 72.89 96.36 -86.38
CA GLY A 631 71.86 95.57 -87.08
C GLY A 631 71.30 96.19 -88.39
N SER A 632 71.07 95.35 -89.42
CA SER A 632 70.17 95.63 -90.59
C SER A 632 70.58 96.77 -91.54
N PRO A 633 69.80 97.13 -92.62
CA PRO A 633 68.61 96.52 -93.25
C PRO A 633 68.92 96.03 -94.70
N LEU A 634 68.04 95.74 -95.69
CA LEU A 634 66.59 95.91 -96.02
C LEU A 634 66.08 94.58 -96.69
N ARG A 635 64.93 94.41 -97.40
CA ARG A 635 63.79 95.27 -97.81
C ARG A 635 62.48 94.45 -98.02
N ALA A 636 61.38 94.91 -97.41
CA ALA A 636 59.91 94.78 -97.74
C ALA A 636 59.30 93.46 -98.28
N GLY A 637 58.04 93.09 -97.98
CA GLY A 637 56.98 93.71 -97.13
C GLY A 637 55.78 92.74 -96.96
N GLU A 638 55.04 92.75 -95.83
CA GLU A 638 53.78 93.52 -95.58
C GLU A 638 52.50 92.72 -95.98
N TYR A 639 51.33 92.71 -95.29
CA TYR A 639 50.83 93.47 -94.12
C TYR A 639 49.61 92.80 -93.40
N LEU A 640 49.39 93.11 -92.09
CA LEU A 640 48.10 93.18 -91.33
C LEU A 640 47.24 91.89 -91.08
N SER A 641 46.36 91.75 -90.06
CA SER A 641 46.24 92.37 -88.70
C SER A 641 45.08 91.75 -87.86
N SER A 642 45.15 91.83 -86.50
CA SER A 642 44.02 91.71 -85.52
C SER A 642 43.31 90.33 -85.38
N GLY A 643 42.67 89.94 -84.26
CA GLY A 643 42.54 90.49 -82.91
C GLY A 643 41.26 89.99 -82.17
N LEU A 644 41.17 90.18 -80.84
CA LEU A 644 40.10 89.76 -79.88
C LEU A 644 40.19 88.32 -79.30
N ALA A 645 39.48 87.97 -78.21
CA ALA A 645 39.57 88.47 -76.81
C ALA A 645 38.59 87.74 -75.85
N LYS A 646 39.09 87.28 -74.69
CA LYS A 646 38.41 87.01 -73.39
C LYS A 646 36.96 86.48 -73.35
N THR A 647 36.86 85.19 -73.03
CA THR A 647 35.99 84.64 -71.95
C THR A 647 36.86 83.67 -71.09
N GLY A 648 36.47 83.10 -69.95
CA GLY A 648 35.23 83.14 -69.15
C GLY A 648 35.48 82.61 -67.72
N LYS A 649 34.49 82.01 -67.04
CA LYS A 649 34.65 81.37 -65.70
C LYS A 649 33.66 80.21 -65.47
N ALA A 650 34.16 79.06 -64.98
CA ALA A 650 33.50 78.08 -64.06
C ALA A 650 34.51 76.92 -63.84
N MET A 651 34.99 76.50 -62.65
CA MET A 651 34.53 76.57 -61.25
C MET A 651 33.38 75.61 -60.87
N LYS A 652 33.75 74.36 -60.53
CA LYS A 652 33.07 73.40 -59.62
C LYS A 652 34.11 72.34 -59.22
N ARG A 653 34.82 72.53 -58.10
CA ARG A 653 34.47 72.17 -56.70
C ARG A 653 34.57 70.66 -56.41
N ARG A 654 35.54 70.30 -55.56
CA ARG A 654 35.62 69.01 -54.85
C ARG A 654 34.37 68.79 -53.97
N LYS A 655 34.05 67.52 -53.71
CA LYS A 655 33.66 67.03 -52.38
C LYS A 655 34.50 65.80 -52.05
N TYR A 656 35.10 65.78 -50.87
CA TYR A 656 35.22 64.55 -50.09
C TYR A 656 33.91 64.42 -49.28
N ASP A 657 33.53 63.21 -48.90
CA ASP A 657 33.02 62.98 -47.54
C ASP A 657 33.22 61.51 -47.12
N SER A 658 32.87 61.22 -45.87
CA SER A 658 32.98 59.95 -45.14
C SER A 658 32.15 58.78 -45.70
N GLY A 659 32.32 57.52 -45.25
CA GLY A 659 33.36 56.99 -44.35
C GLY A 659 32.89 56.56 -42.95
N LEU A 660 32.39 55.32 -42.83
CA LEU A 660 32.00 54.59 -41.60
C LEU A 660 30.78 55.08 -40.80
N GLY A 661 30.12 54.09 -40.16
CA GLY A 661 28.90 54.21 -39.36
C GLY A 661 27.78 53.30 -39.92
N LEU A 662 27.10 52.40 -39.19
CA LEU A 662 27.30 51.57 -37.98
C LEU A 662 25.89 51.35 -37.41
N LEU A 663 25.45 50.08 -37.24
CA LEU A 663 24.11 49.67 -36.75
C LEU A 663 22.97 50.11 -37.73
N ASP A 664 21.77 49.56 -37.72
CA ASP A 664 21.02 48.73 -36.74
C ASP A 664 20.93 47.23 -37.20
N GLU A 665 20.58 46.18 -36.43
CA GLU A 665 19.64 45.97 -35.29
C GLU A 665 18.14 46.04 -35.67
N ASP A 666 17.52 44.86 -35.83
CA ASP A 666 16.06 44.62 -35.88
C ASP A 666 15.79 43.18 -35.35
N GLU A 667 14.64 42.96 -34.68
CA GLU A 667 14.16 41.68 -34.11
C GLU A 667 13.03 41.03 -34.93
#